data_AF-A0A924YW82-F1
#
_entry.id   AF-A0A924YW82-F1
#
_cell.length_a   1.000
_cell.length_b   1.000
_cell.length_c   1.000
_cell.angle_alpha   90.00
_cell.angle_beta   90.00
_cell.angle_gamma   90.00
#
_symmetry.space_group_name_H-M   'P 1'
#
loop_
_entity.id
_entity.type
_entity.pdbx_description
1 polymer ?
#
loop_
_entity_poly.entity_id
_entity_poly.type
_entity_poly.pdbx_seq_one_letter_code
_entity_poly.pdbx_strand_id
1 'polypeptide(L)'
;LGSIAWEKRATDSNPVLLAGATFEISTNPLTGVGTLIVVDGGLNDADGLANGVLQINNVLLGTYTITEIVAPNGFAIDNDPTRTFTVSASELNVVIGVQGVDNVGDTDESDFHNRQVIVIGMGKSPITPQFVQVLDAESGAVLSQFAPFGNTFQGGVRVATGDLTGDGIDEIIVAPGWSIVGEVRVFTQTGDLLTSFQPYGSSFNRGVQVAVGDVDGDGFNDIITVPSWGRAEVKVFRNVVVAGVPTFDVLNPYRDFLAFPSSFIGGAVVAVADMGRLVGGSFDTTTLDGPAEIVVGSNAGMKATVKVFDVSGLIAPTPNSVPAAAGSFTPFSTTPAGFRGGVSLSLAQINADHIPDIVVGAGSNGGSLVDVWAWSNTSAATLSSLSANGLGFAAFTGASRRAPVQVTTLDTDGDDIADAILAVQGPGGTTGQIRQFNITNDSPLEVSAPTVIPGSFLGPFFIATVNNPSPALPLVGKPPTKFFVVNDATANQTFEYESNGSSVEDYALNSGNSAPRGAVSTTVGDKVWVVDANRKVYVYNTNGSLLGSWTARTLASNATVEGIANNGTDIWIVDARSDKVFKYANAASRLVGSQNAASSFNLNSGNTSPKDIVTDGTNLYVVNDTLLTDQVFKYTLAGSLVGSWTITGGGGAPTGITLDPAAPSHLWIVDNNTDRVEQYDNAVSRISGSQSASTSFALAAGNTNPQGIADPPPPSRGIVNAATHDAAMMSLMEELDWLTPDQRKRRR
;
A
#
# COMPACT_ATOMS: atom_id res chain seq x y z
N LEU A 1 -34.00 -19.33 -0.27
CA LEU A 1 -32.65 -18.84 -0.60
C LEU A 1 -32.64 -18.61 -2.09
N GLY A 2 -32.05 -17.51 -2.51
CA GLY A 2 -31.93 -17.07 -3.88
C GLY A 2 -30.48 -16.98 -4.34
N SER A 3 -30.26 -16.26 -5.41
CA SER A 3 -28.95 -15.84 -5.91
C SER A 3 -29.00 -14.40 -6.38
N ILE A 4 -27.82 -13.78 -6.44
CA ILE A 4 -27.60 -12.53 -7.15
C ILE A 4 -26.42 -12.69 -8.10
N ALA A 5 -26.51 -12.07 -9.29
CA ALA A 5 -25.39 -11.84 -10.18
C ALA A 5 -25.36 -10.39 -10.69
N TRP A 6 -24.20 -9.91 -11.09
CA TRP A 6 -24.01 -8.60 -11.74
C TRP A 6 -22.76 -8.63 -12.61
N GLU A 7 -22.66 -7.65 -13.50
CA GLU A 7 -21.50 -7.49 -14.39
C GLU A 7 -20.74 -6.20 -14.07
N LYS A 8 -19.41 -6.31 -14.10
CA LYS A 8 -18.48 -5.19 -14.07
C LYS A 8 -18.02 -4.90 -15.49
N ARG A 9 -18.27 -3.68 -15.95
CA ARG A 9 -17.89 -3.19 -17.29
C ARG A 9 -16.88 -2.04 -17.21
N ALA A 10 -16.17 -1.80 -18.29
CA ALA A 10 -15.13 -0.78 -18.32
C ALA A 10 -15.69 0.63 -18.27
N THR A 11 -16.34 1.09 -19.33
CA THR A 11 -17.04 2.38 -19.39
C THR A 11 -18.37 2.21 -20.13
N ASP A 12 -19.27 3.20 -20.01
CA ASP A 12 -20.52 3.23 -20.77
C ASP A 12 -20.28 3.19 -22.30
N SER A 13 -19.15 3.70 -22.77
CA SER A 13 -18.84 3.81 -24.20
C SER A 13 -17.90 2.72 -24.71
N ASN A 14 -17.23 2.00 -23.81
CA ASN A 14 -16.50 0.77 -24.06
C ASN A 14 -16.90 -0.32 -23.04
N PRO A 15 -18.04 -1.01 -23.22
CA PRO A 15 -18.63 -1.86 -22.18
C PRO A 15 -18.01 -3.27 -22.10
N VAL A 16 -16.69 -3.38 -22.28
CA VAL A 16 -15.94 -4.64 -22.09
C VAL A 16 -16.05 -5.07 -20.62
N LEU A 17 -16.18 -6.37 -20.36
CA LEU A 17 -16.20 -6.89 -19.00
C LEU A 17 -14.82 -6.76 -18.38
N LEU A 18 -14.75 -6.29 -17.14
CA LEU A 18 -13.49 -6.06 -16.42
C LEU A 18 -13.37 -6.97 -15.21
N ALA A 19 -12.23 -7.65 -15.12
CA ALA A 19 -11.85 -8.44 -13.97
C ALA A 19 -11.35 -7.56 -12.80
N GLY A 20 -11.29 -8.11 -11.59
CA GLY A 20 -10.52 -7.55 -10.47
C GLY A 20 -11.25 -6.50 -9.61
N ALA A 21 -12.52 -6.23 -9.87
CA ALA A 21 -13.33 -5.36 -9.01
C ALA A 21 -13.66 -6.01 -7.66
N THR A 22 -13.80 -5.18 -6.61
CA THR A 22 -14.27 -5.61 -5.29
C THR A 22 -15.52 -4.84 -4.87
N PHE A 23 -16.49 -5.57 -4.31
CA PHE A 23 -17.78 -5.05 -3.87
C PHE A 23 -18.03 -5.34 -2.39
N GLU A 24 -18.69 -4.41 -1.70
CA GLU A 24 -19.28 -4.60 -0.38
C GLU A 24 -20.80 -4.69 -0.48
N ILE A 25 -21.40 -5.70 0.15
CA ILE A 25 -22.85 -5.85 0.23
C ILE A 25 -23.32 -5.70 1.68
N SER A 26 -24.29 -4.82 1.89
CA SER A 26 -24.91 -4.50 3.17
C SER A 26 -26.43 -4.59 3.10
N THR A 27 -27.12 -5.27 4.01
CA THR A 27 -26.58 -6.22 5.01
C THR A 27 -26.03 -7.49 4.36
N ASN A 28 -25.17 -8.25 5.03
CA ASN A 28 -24.61 -9.49 4.50
C ASN A 28 -25.72 -10.44 4.00
N PRO A 29 -25.75 -10.80 2.70
CA PRO A 29 -26.85 -11.56 2.11
C PRO A 29 -26.89 -13.03 2.55
N LEU A 30 -25.80 -13.57 3.10
CA LEU A 30 -25.70 -14.96 3.55
C LEU A 30 -26.13 -15.14 5.01
N THR A 31 -25.89 -14.14 5.86
CA THR A 31 -26.13 -14.22 7.30
C THR A 31 -27.25 -13.30 7.80
N GLY A 32 -27.58 -12.25 7.03
CA GLY A 32 -28.51 -11.20 7.41
C GLY A 32 -27.93 -10.17 8.41
N VAL A 33 -26.63 -10.22 8.72
CA VAL A 33 -25.98 -9.32 9.70
C VAL A 33 -24.58 -8.91 9.22
N GLY A 34 -24.23 -7.63 9.35
CA GLY A 34 -22.92 -7.09 8.94
C GLY A 34 -22.84 -6.84 7.44
N THR A 35 -21.66 -6.93 6.86
CA THR A 35 -21.40 -6.78 5.42
C THR A 35 -20.76 -8.04 4.84
N LEU A 36 -20.75 -8.16 3.51
CA LEU A 36 -20.04 -9.21 2.76
C LEU A 36 -19.15 -8.56 1.71
N ILE A 37 -17.87 -8.92 1.69
CA ILE A 37 -16.93 -8.51 0.65
C ILE A 37 -16.91 -9.56 -0.45
N VAL A 38 -17.01 -9.14 -1.70
CA VAL A 38 -16.97 -10.00 -2.89
C VAL A 38 -15.88 -9.49 -3.80
N VAL A 39 -14.95 -10.37 -4.19
CA VAL A 39 -13.85 -10.06 -5.11
C VAL A 39 -14.05 -10.91 -6.36
N ASP A 40 -14.08 -10.27 -7.52
CA ASP A 40 -14.22 -10.94 -8.83
C ASP A 40 -13.11 -11.98 -9.05
N GLY A 41 -13.49 -13.23 -9.30
CA GLY A 41 -12.56 -14.35 -9.41
C GLY A 41 -11.94 -14.81 -8.10
N GLY A 42 -12.46 -14.32 -6.96
CA GLY A 42 -11.85 -14.50 -5.66
C GLY A 42 -12.86 -14.71 -4.53
N LEU A 43 -12.67 -13.97 -3.44
CA LEU A 43 -13.40 -14.15 -2.20
C LEU A 43 -14.92 -13.96 -2.40
N ASN A 44 -15.71 -14.95 -1.96
CA ASN A 44 -17.18 -14.95 -1.99
C ASN A 44 -17.84 -14.83 -3.38
N ASP A 45 -17.05 -14.88 -4.45
CA ASP A 45 -17.55 -15.02 -5.80
C ASP A 45 -17.78 -16.49 -6.13
N ALA A 46 -19.01 -16.81 -6.53
CA ALA A 46 -19.48 -18.18 -6.59
C ALA A 46 -19.05 -18.94 -7.85
N ASP A 47 -18.71 -18.25 -8.93
CA ASP A 47 -18.13 -18.89 -10.12
C ASP A 47 -16.60 -18.97 -10.02
N GLY A 48 -15.98 -18.08 -9.24
CA GLY A 48 -14.55 -18.04 -8.98
C GLY A 48 -13.72 -17.69 -10.22
N LEU A 49 -14.31 -17.03 -11.22
CA LEU A 49 -13.65 -16.64 -12.46
C LEU A 49 -13.42 -15.13 -12.49
N ALA A 50 -12.17 -14.69 -12.69
CA ALA A 50 -11.85 -13.27 -12.87
C ALA A 50 -12.23 -12.82 -14.29
N ASN A 51 -13.51 -12.54 -14.53
CA ASN A 51 -14.05 -12.31 -15.88
C ASN A 51 -15.04 -11.12 -15.95
N GLY A 52 -15.19 -10.35 -14.88
CA GLY A 52 -16.16 -9.26 -14.79
C GLY A 52 -17.60 -9.71 -14.54
N VAL A 53 -17.83 -10.96 -14.18
CA VAL A 53 -19.14 -11.50 -13.79
C VAL A 53 -19.02 -12.02 -12.38
N LEU A 54 -19.83 -11.47 -11.48
CA LEU A 54 -19.80 -11.87 -10.08
C LEU A 54 -21.12 -12.53 -9.71
N GLN A 55 -21.04 -13.59 -8.89
CA GLN A 55 -22.23 -14.31 -8.45
C GLN A 55 -22.18 -14.64 -6.96
N ILE A 56 -23.32 -14.55 -6.28
CA ILE A 56 -23.50 -15.09 -4.93
C ILE A 56 -24.67 -16.05 -4.90
N ASN A 57 -24.42 -17.23 -4.33
CA ASN A 57 -25.43 -18.26 -4.10
C ASN A 57 -25.91 -18.23 -2.65
N ASN A 58 -27.09 -18.81 -2.41
CA ASN A 58 -27.68 -18.96 -1.08
C ASN A 58 -28.05 -17.64 -0.38
N VAL A 59 -28.46 -16.64 -1.16
CA VAL A 59 -28.88 -15.32 -0.65
C VAL A 59 -30.20 -15.42 0.12
N LEU A 60 -30.28 -14.79 1.29
CA LEU A 60 -31.51 -14.67 2.07
C LEU A 60 -32.52 -13.74 1.37
N LEU A 61 -33.80 -13.85 1.74
CA LEU A 61 -34.79 -12.90 1.25
C LEU A 61 -34.60 -11.56 1.97
N GLY A 62 -34.53 -10.46 1.23
CA GLY A 62 -34.25 -9.15 1.80
C GLY A 62 -33.97 -8.10 0.73
N THR A 63 -33.84 -6.86 1.19
CA THR A 63 -33.34 -5.74 0.39
C THR A 63 -31.92 -5.45 0.82
N TYR A 64 -31.04 -5.28 -0.16
CA TYR A 64 -29.61 -5.17 0.02
C TYR A 64 -29.08 -4.00 -0.80
N THR A 65 -27.98 -3.44 -0.33
CA THR A 65 -27.19 -2.42 -1.00
C THR A 65 -25.84 -3.05 -1.33
N ILE A 66 -25.47 -3.03 -2.61
CA ILE A 66 -24.14 -3.41 -3.08
C ILE A 66 -23.39 -2.14 -3.47
N THR A 67 -22.13 -2.03 -3.09
CA THR A 67 -21.28 -0.88 -3.40
C THR A 67 -19.95 -1.37 -3.94
N GLU A 68 -19.53 -0.88 -5.09
CA GLU A 68 -18.16 -1.08 -5.56
C GLU A 68 -17.21 -0.30 -4.65
N ILE A 69 -16.21 -0.99 -4.12
CA ILE A 69 -15.24 -0.41 -3.18
C ILE A 69 -13.80 -0.45 -3.69
N VAL A 70 -13.52 -1.25 -4.74
CA VAL A 70 -12.24 -1.26 -5.46
C VAL A 70 -12.54 -1.43 -6.94
N ALA A 71 -12.06 -0.50 -7.74
CA ALA A 71 -12.14 -0.54 -9.19
C ALA A 71 -11.07 -1.48 -9.79
N PRO A 72 -11.31 -2.08 -10.97
CA PRO A 72 -10.26 -2.71 -11.77
C PRO A 72 -9.10 -1.75 -12.07
N ASN A 73 -7.91 -2.29 -12.31
CA ASN A 73 -6.74 -1.46 -12.61
C ASN A 73 -6.96 -0.63 -13.88
N GLY A 74 -6.41 0.59 -13.91
CA GLY A 74 -6.66 1.56 -14.99
C GLY A 74 -7.98 2.35 -14.87
N PHE A 75 -8.83 2.06 -13.90
CA PHE A 75 -10.14 2.70 -13.75
C PHE A 75 -10.37 3.32 -12.37
N ALA A 76 -11.05 4.46 -12.32
CA ALA A 76 -11.56 5.06 -11.10
C ALA A 76 -13.02 4.65 -10.88
N ILE A 77 -13.40 4.45 -9.62
CA ILE A 77 -14.77 4.17 -9.20
C ILE A 77 -15.71 5.23 -9.80
N ASP A 78 -16.87 4.81 -10.28
CA ASP A 78 -17.89 5.71 -10.79
C ASP A 78 -18.49 6.65 -9.71
N ASN A 79 -19.18 7.72 -10.14
CA ASN A 79 -19.89 8.64 -9.26
C ASN A 79 -21.02 7.97 -8.46
N ASP A 80 -21.66 6.95 -9.03
CA ASP A 80 -22.67 6.16 -8.35
C ASP A 80 -22.21 4.69 -8.21
N PRO A 81 -21.36 4.40 -7.22
CA PRO A 81 -20.82 3.06 -7.03
C PRO A 81 -21.82 2.11 -6.37
N THR A 82 -23.07 2.53 -6.13
CA THR A 82 -24.01 1.82 -5.27
C THR A 82 -25.26 1.42 -6.03
N ARG A 83 -25.71 0.18 -5.85
CA ARG A 83 -27.00 -0.32 -6.35
C ARG A 83 -27.81 -0.93 -5.22
N THR A 84 -29.12 -0.78 -5.27
CA THR A 84 -30.07 -1.42 -4.34
C THR A 84 -30.88 -2.48 -5.06
N PHE A 85 -30.97 -3.67 -4.46
CA PHE A 85 -31.74 -4.78 -5.03
C PHE A 85 -32.54 -5.51 -3.96
N THR A 86 -33.56 -6.27 -4.39
CA THR A 86 -34.41 -7.05 -3.48
C THR A 86 -34.55 -8.49 -3.95
N VAL A 87 -34.15 -9.44 -3.10
CA VAL A 87 -34.42 -10.87 -3.30
C VAL A 87 -35.72 -11.22 -2.59
N SER A 88 -36.71 -11.68 -3.34
CA SER A 88 -38.07 -11.90 -2.83
C SER A 88 -38.57 -13.32 -3.13
N ALA A 89 -39.68 -13.73 -2.51
CA ALA A 89 -40.27 -15.03 -2.80
C ALA A 89 -40.79 -15.15 -4.25
N SER A 90 -41.08 -14.03 -4.91
CA SER A 90 -41.47 -13.96 -6.32
C SER A 90 -40.29 -13.84 -7.29
N GLU A 91 -39.12 -13.46 -6.78
CA GLU A 91 -37.91 -13.20 -7.56
C GLU A 91 -36.69 -13.65 -6.75
N LEU A 92 -36.39 -14.94 -6.87
CA LEU A 92 -35.32 -15.59 -6.10
C LEU A 92 -33.95 -15.41 -6.75
N ASN A 93 -33.87 -15.16 -8.05
CA ASN A 93 -32.61 -15.01 -8.77
C ASN A 93 -32.60 -13.61 -9.37
N VAL A 94 -31.88 -12.70 -8.73
CA VAL A 94 -31.78 -11.31 -9.15
C VAL A 94 -30.53 -11.14 -10.02
N VAL A 95 -30.66 -10.39 -11.09
CA VAL A 95 -29.52 -9.89 -11.85
C VAL A 95 -29.62 -8.37 -11.79
N ILE A 96 -28.57 -7.71 -11.32
CA ILE A 96 -28.45 -6.25 -11.48
C ILE A 96 -28.05 -6.03 -12.93
N GLY A 97 -28.84 -5.26 -13.68
CA GLY A 97 -28.73 -5.23 -15.13
C GLY A 97 -29.26 -6.50 -15.79
N VAL A 98 -28.71 -6.80 -16.96
CA VAL A 98 -29.08 -7.92 -17.82
C VAL A 98 -27.78 -8.58 -18.24
N GLN A 99 -27.56 -9.80 -17.75
CA GLN A 99 -26.36 -10.59 -18.07
C GLN A 99 -26.08 -10.61 -19.59
N GLY A 100 -24.86 -10.24 -19.97
CA GLY A 100 -24.38 -10.19 -21.35
C GLY A 100 -24.92 -9.04 -22.19
N VAL A 101 -25.63 -8.08 -21.59
CA VAL A 101 -26.12 -6.86 -22.25
C VAL A 101 -25.67 -5.65 -21.44
N ASP A 102 -25.19 -4.62 -22.11
CA ASP A 102 -24.79 -3.37 -21.47
C ASP A 102 -26.01 -2.52 -21.08
N ASN A 103 -26.23 -2.34 -19.78
CA ASN A 103 -27.24 -1.47 -19.22
C ASN A 103 -26.64 -0.13 -18.78
N VAL A 104 -26.35 0.72 -19.77
CA VAL A 104 -25.76 2.07 -19.62
C VAL A 104 -26.42 2.91 -18.52
N GLY A 105 -25.59 3.61 -17.75
CA GLY A 105 -25.98 4.68 -16.81
C GLY A 105 -26.02 4.29 -15.33
N ASP A 106 -26.52 5.24 -14.52
CA ASP A 106 -26.37 5.20 -13.05
C ASP A 106 -27.72 4.92 -12.36
N THR A 107 -28.29 3.73 -12.59
CA THR A 107 -29.55 3.31 -11.94
C THR A 107 -29.40 1.99 -11.21
N ASP A 108 -30.27 1.71 -10.23
CA ASP A 108 -30.31 0.44 -9.48
C ASP A 108 -30.45 -0.80 -10.39
N GLU A 109 -30.90 -0.62 -11.63
CA GLU A 109 -31.02 -1.64 -12.67
C GLU A 109 -29.90 -1.64 -13.73
N SER A 110 -28.85 -0.83 -13.57
CA SER A 110 -27.72 -0.73 -14.50
C SER A 110 -26.51 -1.56 -14.06
N ASP A 111 -25.67 -1.96 -15.02
CA ASP A 111 -24.38 -2.61 -14.74
C ASP A 111 -23.45 -1.67 -13.97
N PHE A 112 -22.33 -2.19 -13.47
CA PHE A 112 -21.30 -1.36 -12.84
C PHE A 112 -20.25 -0.96 -13.86
N HIS A 113 -20.23 0.32 -14.23
CA HIS A 113 -19.20 0.92 -15.06
C HIS A 113 -18.21 1.68 -14.18
N ASN A 114 -16.97 1.83 -14.64
CA ASN A 114 -16.03 2.76 -14.03
C ASN A 114 -15.64 3.84 -15.02
N ARG A 115 -14.77 4.74 -14.58
CA ARG A 115 -14.29 5.85 -15.40
C ARG A 115 -12.81 5.72 -15.63
N GLN A 116 -12.38 5.98 -16.84
CA GLN A 116 -10.97 6.24 -17.09
C GLN A 116 -10.68 7.69 -16.73
N VAL A 117 -9.71 7.91 -15.84
CA VAL A 117 -9.45 9.25 -15.31
C VAL A 117 -8.06 9.73 -15.70
N ILE A 118 -8.03 10.91 -16.31
CA ILE A 118 -6.78 11.64 -16.58
C ILE A 118 -6.72 12.90 -15.73
N VAL A 119 -5.53 13.20 -15.25
CA VAL A 119 -5.24 14.43 -14.50
C VAL A 119 -4.33 15.30 -15.35
N ILE A 120 -4.78 16.54 -15.60
CA ILE A 120 -3.98 17.54 -16.30
C ILE A 120 -3.61 18.70 -15.39
N GLY A 121 -2.33 19.07 -15.40
CA GLY A 121 -1.81 20.26 -14.75
C GLY A 121 -1.49 21.33 -15.77
N MET A 122 -2.02 22.54 -15.61
CA MET A 122 -1.70 23.64 -16.52
C MET A 122 -0.20 23.96 -16.47
N GLY A 123 0.46 23.93 -17.62
CA GLY A 123 1.85 24.34 -17.76
C GLY A 123 2.01 25.87 -17.75
N LYS A 124 3.25 26.34 -17.61
CA LYS A 124 3.58 27.78 -17.54
C LYS A 124 2.88 28.57 -18.66
N SER A 125 2.00 29.49 -18.27
CA SER A 125 1.16 30.28 -19.16
C SER A 125 0.71 31.58 -18.48
N PRO A 126 0.38 32.64 -19.25
CA PRO A 126 -0.25 33.84 -18.68
C PRO A 126 -1.70 33.62 -18.20
N ILE A 127 -2.30 32.46 -18.49
CA ILE A 127 -3.65 32.12 -18.05
C ILE A 127 -3.66 31.89 -16.53
N THR A 128 -4.65 32.43 -15.83
CA THR A 128 -4.84 32.24 -14.38
C THR A 128 -6.32 32.06 -14.05
N PRO A 129 -6.68 31.22 -13.07
CA PRO A 129 -5.81 30.34 -12.27
C PRO A 129 -5.13 29.23 -13.09
N GLN A 130 -4.01 28.73 -12.59
CA GLN A 130 -3.35 27.53 -13.12
C GLN A 130 -3.99 26.31 -12.46
N PHE A 131 -5.04 25.78 -13.10
CA PHE A 131 -5.81 24.66 -12.57
C PHE A 131 -5.07 23.33 -12.74
N VAL A 132 -5.35 22.44 -11.78
CA VAL A 132 -5.36 21.00 -12.00
C VAL A 132 -6.79 20.61 -12.32
N GLN A 133 -6.98 19.79 -13.34
CA GLN A 133 -8.29 19.27 -13.73
C GLN A 133 -8.23 17.75 -13.76
N VAL A 134 -9.22 17.13 -13.13
CA VAL A 134 -9.49 15.70 -13.20
C VAL A 134 -10.57 15.52 -14.24
N LEU A 135 -10.28 14.73 -15.27
CA LEU A 135 -11.14 14.57 -16.43
C LEU A 135 -11.50 13.11 -16.61
N ASP A 136 -12.72 12.89 -17.06
CA ASP A 136 -13.08 11.64 -17.71
C ASP A 136 -12.33 11.54 -19.06
N ALA A 137 -11.58 10.47 -19.26
CA ALA A 137 -10.67 10.32 -20.39
C ALA A 137 -11.41 10.13 -21.73
N GLU A 138 -12.65 9.69 -21.68
CA GLU A 138 -13.43 9.36 -22.88
C GLU A 138 -14.26 10.55 -23.36
N SER A 139 -15.02 11.17 -22.46
CA SER A 139 -15.86 12.33 -22.74
C SER A 139 -15.12 13.66 -22.63
N GLY A 140 -13.99 13.71 -21.91
CA GLY A 140 -13.28 14.92 -21.54
C GLY A 140 -14.03 15.81 -20.54
N ALA A 141 -15.08 15.29 -19.90
CA ALA A 141 -15.82 16.00 -18.88
C ALA A 141 -14.92 16.30 -17.68
N VAL A 142 -14.99 17.53 -17.16
CA VAL A 142 -14.27 17.92 -15.94
C VAL A 142 -15.02 17.35 -14.73
N LEU A 143 -14.41 16.36 -14.07
CA LEU A 143 -14.93 15.72 -12.86
C LEU A 143 -14.64 16.59 -11.63
N SER A 144 -13.42 17.13 -11.55
CA SER A 144 -13.03 18.09 -10.52
C SER A 144 -11.98 19.08 -11.06
N GLN A 145 -11.88 20.25 -10.44
CA GLN A 145 -10.83 21.22 -10.75
C GLN A 145 -10.49 22.10 -9.56
N PHE A 146 -9.21 22.39 -9.37
CA PHE A 146 -8.74 23.23 -8.26
C PHE A 146 -7.43 23.95 -8.62
N ALA A 147 -7.15 25.07 -7.94
CA ALA A 147 -5.95 25.87 -8.14
C ALA A 147 -4.95 25.63 -7.01
N PRO A 148 -4.04 24.63 -7.12
CA PRO A 148 -3.27 24.15 -5.98
C PRO A 148 -2.29 25.16 -5.38
N PHE A 149 -1.89 26.18 -6.15
CA PHE A 149 -0.96 27.24 -5.71
C PHE A 149 -1.61 28.64 -5.76
N GLY A 150 -2.93 28.69 -5.68
CA GLY A 150 -3.72 29.92 -5.67
C GLY A 150 -3.98 30.50 -7.06
N ASN A 151 -4.83 31.53 -7.08
CA ASN A 151 -5.46 32.02 -8.31
C ASN A 151 -4.59 32.94 -9.18
N THR A 152 -3.39 33.29 -8.73
CA THR A 152 -2.49 34.24 -9.41
C THR A 152 -1.19 33.61 -9.88
N PHE A 153 -0.91 32.37 -9.48
CA PHE A 153 0.28 31.64 -9.88
C PHE A 153 0.26 31.37 -11.39
N GLN A 154 1.42 31.47 -12.05
CA GLN A 154 1.60 31.32 -13.50
C GLN A 154 2.79 30.42 -13.87
N GLY A 155 3.45 29.83 -12.86
CA GLY A 155 4.69 29.07 -13.05
C GLY A 155 4.48 27.68 -13.68
N GLY A 156 3.23 27.22 -13.78
CA GLY A 156 2.84 25.89 -14.22
C GLY A 156 2.79 24.88 -13.08
N VAL A 157 1.95 23.86 -13.22
CA VAL A 157 1.69 22.80 -12.25
C VAL A 157 2.06 21.46 -12.86
N ARG A 158 2.91 20.71 -12.16
CA ARG A 158 3.28 19.33 -12.51
C ARG A 158 2.38 18.42 -11.72
N VAL A 159 1.97 17.32 -12.33
CA VAL A 159 1.04 16.36 -11.75
C VAL A 159 1.66 14.97 -11.84
N ALA A 160 1.44 14.19 -10.80
CA ALA A 160 1.61 12.75 -10.74
C ALA A 160 0.43 12.19 -9.94
N THR A 161 0.18 10.91 -10.08
CA THR A 161 -0.90 10.18 -9.41
C THR A 161 -0.33 8.90 -8.81
N GLY A 162 -0.95 8.43 -7.72
CA GLY A 162 -0.61 7.16 -7.09
C GLY A 162 -1.26 7.05 -5.71
N ASP A 163 -1.64 5.84 -5.31
CA ASP A 163 -2.22 5.55 -4.00
C ASP A 163 -1.18 5.71 -2.89
N LEU A 164 -1.29 6.82 -2.14
CA LEU A 164 -0.46 7.13 -0.98
C LEU A 164 -1.15 6.81 0.34
N THR A 165 -2.44 6.45 0.34
CA THR A 165 -3.18 6.14 1.57
C THR A 165 -3.37 4.64 1.80
N GLY A 166 -3.16 3.83 0.76
CA GLY A 166 -3.37 2.38 0.74
C GLY A 166 -4.85 1.99 0.67
N ASP A 167 -5.71 2.89 0.19
CA ASP A 167 -7.15 2.65 0.09
C ASP A 167 -7.60 2.15 -1.30
N GLY A 168 -6.67 2.01 -2.25
CA GLY A 168 -6.92 1.62 -3.63
C GLY A 168 -7.37 2.76 -4.54
N ILE A 169 -7.35 4.01 -4.05
CA ILE A 169 -7.67 5.21 -4.83
C ILE A 169 -6.43 6.08 -4.94
N ASP A 170 -6.03 6.40 -6.18
CA ASP A 170 -4.90 7.31 -6.37
C ASP A 170 -5.15 8.72 -5.84
N GLU A 171 -4.17 9.24 -5.10
CA GLU A 171 -4.05 10.66 -4.81
C GLU A 171 -3.45 11.44 -5.99
N ILE A 172 -3.69 12.76 -5.98
CA ILE A 172 -3.09 13.71 -6.92
C ILE A 172 -1.94 14.46 -6.25
N ILE A 173 -0.73 14.20 -6.73
CA ILE A 173 0.50 14.83 -6.25
C ILE A 173 0.85 15.97 -7.19
N VAL A 174 0.99 17.18 -6.65
CA VAL A 174 1.25 18.38 -7.44
C VAL A 174 2.50 19.10 -6.97
N ALA A 175 3.25 19.65 -7.93
CA ALA A 175 4.44 20.44 -7.68
C ALA A 175 4.45 21.71 -8.53
N PRO A 176 4.88 22.85 -7.98
CA PRO A 176 4.90 24.09 -8.74
C PRO A 176 6.13 24.15 -9.65
N GLY A 177 5.96 24.87 -10.75
CA GLY A 177 7.06 25.38 -11.56
C GLY A 177 7.80 26.53 -10.87
N TRP A 178 8.27 27.49 -11.65
CA TRP A 178 9.15 28.55 -11.14
C TRP A 178 8.39 29.64 -10.37
N SER A 179 9.14 30.40 -9.56
CA SER A 179 8.78 31.68 -8.94
C SER A 179 8.07 31.62 -7.58
N ILE A 180 7.68 30.44 -7.12
CA ILE A 180 7.25 30.20 -5.74
C ILE A 180 8.08 29.09 -5.11
N VAL A 181 7.98 28.92 -3.80
CA VAL A 181 8.63 27.83 -3.07
C VAL A 181 8.17 26.50 -3.66
N GLY A 182 9.11 25.58 -3.89
CA GLY A 182 8.87 24.23 -4.40
C GLY A 182 8.23 23.34 -3.36
N GLU A 183 7.01 23.67 -2.95
CA GLU A 183 6.19 22.87 -2.03
C GLU A 183 5.38 21.83 -2.81
N VAL A 184 5.65 20.55 -2.56
CA VAL A 184 4.87 19.43 -3.07
C VAL A 184 3.61 19.31 -2.21
N ARG A 185 2.45 19.11 -2.85
CA ARG A 185 1.15 18.99 -2.18
C ARG A 185 0.44 17.74 -2.68
N VAL A 186 -0.27 17.07 -1.80
CA VAL A 186 -1.02 15.84 -2.07
C VAL A 186 -2.50 16.14 -1.87
N PHE A 187 -3.32 15.83 -2.87
CA PHE A 187 -4.75 16.07 -2.87
C PHE A 187 -5.51 14.77 -3.12
N THR A 188 -6.74 14.67 -2.62
CA THR A 188 -7.72 13.70 -3.12
C THR A 188 -8.12 14.04 -4.56
N GLN A 189 -8.77 13.11 -5.26
CA GLN A 189 -9.31 13.38 -6.60
C GLN A 189 -10.42 14.44 -6.60
N THR A 190 -11.09 14.67 -5.47
CA THR A 190 -12.08 15.76 -5.28
C THR A 190 -11.44 17.13 -5.07
N GLY A 191 -10.11 17.18 -4.85
CA GLY A 191 -9.36 18.42 -4.66
C GLY A 191 -9.16 18.83 -3.20
N ASP A 192 -9.38 17.93 -2.24
CA ASP A 192 -9.13 18.16 -0.82
C ASP A 192 -7.65 17.95 -0.51
N LEU A 193 -7.01 18.91 0.17
CA LEU A 193 -5.60 18.84 0.52
C LEU A 193 -5.38 17.86 1.68
N LEU A 194 -4.56 16.83 1.47
CA LEU A 194 -4.19 15.85 2.48
C LEU A 194 -2.91 16.27 3.22
N THR A 195 -1.85 16.57 2.47
CA THR A 195 -0.54 16.92 3.06
C THR A 195 0.30 17.79 2.12
N SER A 196 1.36 18.38 2.65
CA SER A 196 2.32 19.16 1.86
C SER A 196 3.69 19.25 2.52
N PHE A 197 4.75 19.37 1.71
CA PHE A 197 6.12 19.50 2.20
C PHE A 197 7.07 20.13 1.18
N GLN A 198 8.26 20.55 1.64
CA GLN A 198 9.24 21.30 0.85
C GLN A 198 10.54 20.50 0.65
N PRO A 199 10.65 19.67 -0.40
CA PRO A 199 11.77 18.73 -0.58
C PRO A 199 13.16 19.37 -0.67
N TYR A 200 13.26 20.63 -1.09
CA TYR A 200 14.53 21.36 -1.26
C TYR A 200 14.64 22.59 -0.35
N GLY A 201 13.80 22.64 0.69
CA GLY A 201 13.76 23.72 1.66
C GLY A 201 13.06 24.99 1.19
N SER A 202 12.82 25.90 2.14
CA SER A 202 11.92 27.05 2.00
C SER A 202 12.38 28.14 1.03
N SER A 203 13.64 28.12 0.58
CA SER A 203 14.16 29.08 -0.39
C SER A 203 14.20 28.55 -1.83
N PHE A 204 13.92 27.26 -2.04
CA PHE A 204 14.02 26.66 -3.36
C PHE A 204 12.80 27.02 -4.21
N ASN A 205 13.02 27.72 -5.33
CA ASN A 205 11.95 28.27 -6.18
C ASN A 205 12.14 28.01 -7.68
N ARG A 206 12.89 26.95 -8.01
CA ARG A 206 13.34 26.60 -9.36
C ARG A 206 12.48 25.50 -10.02
N GLY A 207 11.32 25.24 -9.43
CA GLY A 207 10.35 24.22 -9.84
C GLY A 207 10.77 22.80 -9.47
N VAL A 208 9.78 21.97 -9.18
CA VAL A 208 9.96 20.55 -8.78
C VAL A 208 9.22 19.66 -9.79
N GLN A 209 9.83 18.55 -10.17
CA GLN A 209 9.19 17.40 -10.81
C GLN A 209 8.93 16.33 -9.75
N VAL A 210 7.84 15.59 -9.92
CA VAL A 210 7.37 14.56 -8.99
C VAL A 210 7.07 13.27 -9.73
N ALA A 211 7.29 12.14 -9.07
CA ALA A 211 6.81 10.81 -9.43
C ALA A 211 6.42 10.07 -8.14
N VAL A 212 5.62 9.02 -8.30
CA VAL A 212 5.04 8.25 -7.20
C VAL A 212 5.23 6.75 -7.50
N GLY A 213 5.63 5.98 -6.49
CA GLY A 213 5.80 4.52 -6.58
C GLY A 213 6.53 3.97 -5.36
N ASP A 214 6.33 2.70 -5.02
CA ASP A 214 6.98 2.03 -3.89
C ASP A 214 8.47 1.77 -4.16
N VAL A 215 9.36 2.59 -3.60
CA VAL A 215 10.80 2.54 -3.89
C VAL A 215 11.58 1.80 -2.79
N ASP A 216 10.97 1.55 -1.63
CA ASP A 216 11.60 0.82 -0.53
C ASP A 216 11.05 -0.58 -0.29
N GLY A 217 10.00 -0.98 -1.04
CA GLY A 217 9.39 -2.29 -1.04
C GLY A 217 8.52 -2.53 0.19
N ASP A 218 7.95 -1.48 0.79
CA ASP A 218 7.12 -1.59 1.98
C ASP A 218 5.62 -1.75 1.69
N GLY A 219 5.23 -1.71 0.41
CA GLY A 219 3.86 -1.85 -0.07
C GLY A 219 3.09 -0.54 -0.13
N PHE A 220 3.68 0.59 0.27
CA PHE A 220 3.10 1.93 0.11
C PHE A 220 3.88 2.73 -0.92
N ASN A 221 3.19 3.51 -1.75
CA ASN A 221 3.88 4.35 -2.69
C ASN A 221 4.64 5.49 -1.99
N ASP A 222 5.86 5.77 -2.47
CA ASP A 222 6.70 6.88 -2.04
C ASP A 222 6.59 8.08 -2.98
N ILE A 223 7.09 9.24 -2.54
CA ILE A 223 7.24 10.42 -3.41
C ILE A 223 8.71 10.64 -3.78
N ILE A 224 8.95 10.67 -5.09
CA ILE A 224 10.25 10.96 -5.68
C ILE A 224 10.21 12.35 -6.30
N THR A 225 11.22 13.16 -6.01
CA THR A 225 11.30 14.54 -6.49
C THR A 225 12.63 14.81 -7.17
N VAL A 226 12.62 15.72 -8.15
CA VAL A 226 13.84 16.27 -8.74
C VAL A 226 13.66 17.73 -9.18
N PRO A 227 14.67 18.62 -9.06
CA PRO A 227 14.61 19.97 -9.57
C PRO A 227 14.30 20.03 -11.07
N SER A 228 13.30 20.83 -11.44
CA SER A 228 13.02 21.14 -12.84
C SER A 228 14.11 21.98 -13.49
N TRP A 229 14.85 22.74 -12.69
CA TRP A 229 16.02 23.50 -13.09
C TRP A 229 17.00 23.57 -11.92
N GLY A 230 18.29 23.48 -12.21
CA GLY A 230 19.35 23.33 -11.22
C GLY A 230 20.02 21.97 -11.34
N ARG A 231 20.75 21.57 -10.30
CA ARG A 231 21.38 20.23 -10.25
C ARG A 231 20.27 19.19 -10.23
N ALA A 232 20.46 18.08 -10.95
CA ALA A 232 19.53 16.95 -10.97
C ALA A 232 19.68 16.10 -9.69
N GLU A 233 19.37 16.72 -8.55
CA GLU A 233 19.36 16.12 -7.22
C GLU A 233 18.03 15.40 -7.02
N VAL A 234 18.06 14.08 -7.04
CA VAL A 234 16.90 13.22 -6.81
C VAL A 234 16.77 12.99 -5.32
N LYS A 235 15.57 13.22 -4.78
CA LYS A 235 15.23 12.87 -3.39
C LYS A 235 14.00 11.95 -3.36
N VAL A 236 14.09 10.89 -2.57
CA VAL A 236 12.99 9.96 -2.31
C VAL A 236 12.52 10.17 -0.88
N PHE A 237 11.21 10.33 -0.69
CA PHE A 237 10.57 10.52 0.60
C PHE A 237 9.65 9.35 0.87
N ARG A 238 9.98 8.59 1.91
CA ARG A 238 9.18 7.45 2.31
C ARG A 238 7.83 7.88 2.84
N ASN A 239 6.80 7.19 2.37
CA ASN A 239 5.47 7.40 2.86
C ASN A 239 5.21 6.59 4.13
N VAL A 240 4.61 7.23 5.12
CA VAL A 240 4.03 6.54 6.26
C VAL A 240 2.61 7.06 6.43
N VAL A 241 1.64 6.17 6.44
CA VAL A 241 0.24 6.55 6.65
C VAL A 241 -0.03 6.70 8.15
N VAL A 242 -0.34 7.92 8.59
CA VAL A 242 -0.68 8.22 9.98
C VAL A 242 -2.12 8.70 10.03
N ALA A 243 -3.01 7.91 10.64
CA ALA A 243 -4.44 8.20 10.73
C ALA A 243 -5.09 8.48 9.34
N GLY A 244 -4.68 7.72 8.31
CA GLY A 244 -5.20 7.85 6.95
C GLY A 244 -4.60 9.01 6.14
N VAL A 245 -3.54 9.67 6.64
CA VAL A 245 -2.89 10.77 5.94
C VAL A 245 -1.44 10.41 5.59
N PRO A 246 -1.00 10.60 4.32
CA PRO A 246 0.39 10.39 3.92
C PRO A 246 1.33 11.34 4.66
N THR A 247 2.39 10.81 5.25
CA THR A 247 3.35 11.56 6.08
C THR A 247 4.78 11.26 5.66
N PHE A 248 5.62 12.31 5.57
CA PHE A 248 6.98 12.23 5.03
C PHE A 248 8.03 12.83 5.98
N ASP A 249 9.18 12.15 6.16
CA ASP A 249 10.35 12.74 6.84
C ASP A 249 11.16 13.59 5.85
N VAL A 250 10.90 14.89 5.87
CA VAL A 250 11.56 15.88 4.98
C VAL A 250 13.03 16.11 5.36
N LEU A 251 13.40 15.86 6.62
CA LEU A 251 14.75 16.12 7.11
C LEU A 251 15.71 14.99 6.75
N ASN A 252 15.20 13.77 6.62
CA ASN A 252 15.98 12.57 6.31
C ASN A 252 15.37 11.82 5.13
N PRO A 253 15.52 12.31 3.88
CA PRO A 253 15.03 11.60 2.71
C PRO A 253 15.69 10.21 2.62
N TYR A 254 14.93 9.23 2.14
CA TYR A 254 15.38 7.84 1.99
C TYR A 254 16.53 7.69 1.00
N ARG A 255 16.49 8.50 -0.08
CA ARG A 255 17.57 8.66 -1.05
C ARG A 255 17.79 10.13 -1.33
N ASP A 256 19.05 10.49 -1.58
CA ASP A 256 19.46 11.83 -1.94
C ASP A 256 20.72 11.75 -2.81
N PHE A 257 20.61 11.95 -4.12
CA PHE A 257 21.75 11.76 -5.02
C PHE A 257 21.66 12.58 -6.30
N LEU A 258 22.79 12.72 -7.01
CA LEU A 258 22.83 13.41 -8.29
C LEU A 258 22.76 12.41 -9.45
N ALA A 259 21.68 12.47 -10.23
CA ALA A 259 21.50 11.59 -11.41
C ALA A 259 22.48 11.94 -12.56
N PHE A 260 22.85 13.22 -12.65
CA PHE A 260 23.76 13.76 -13.68
C PHE A 260 24.91 14.55 -13.05
N PRO A 261 26.03 14.77 -13.78
CA PRO A 261 27.18 15.51 -13.25
C PRO A 261 26.77 16.88 -12.71
N SER A 262 27.40 17.32 -11.61
CA SER A 262 27.07 18.59 -10.95
C SER A 262 27.25 19.84 -11.82
N SER A 263 28.02 19.75 -12.90
CA SER A 263 28.17 20.81 -13.90
C SER A 263 26.92 21.01 -14.76
N PHE A 264 26.04 20.01 -14.83
CA PHE A 264 24.76 20.12 -15.50
C PHE A 264 23.72 20.72 -14.54
N ILE A 265 23.17 21.85 -14.95
CA ILE A 265 22.20 22.64 -14.17
C ILE A 265 20.83 22.76 -14.87
N GLY A 266 20.59 21.93 -15.88
CA GLY A 266 19.33 21.96 -16.64
C GLY A 266 18.13 21.44 -15.85
N GLY A 267 18.36 20.75 -14.74
CA GLY A 267 17.34 19.98 -14.03
C GLY A 267 17.05 18.64 -14.70
N ALA A 268 16.04 17.92 -14.21
CA ALA A 268 15.64 16.63 -14.75
C ALA A 268 14.12 16.43 -14.63
N VAL A 269 13.65 15.31 -15.18
CA VAL A 269 12.34 14.69 -14.96
C VAL A 269 12.57 13.30 -14.36
N VAL A 270 11.57 12.78 -13.64
CA VAL A 270 11.66 11.49 -12.95
C VAL A 270 10.37 10.70 -13.16
N ALA A 271 10.49 9.38 -13.24
CA ALA A 271 9.43 8.39 -13.19
C ALA A 271 9.95 7.15 -12.44
N VAL A 272 9.06 6.29 -11.94
CA VAL A 272 9.44 5.07 -11.21
C VAL A 272 8.53 3.90 -11.59
N ALA A 273 9.08 2.69 -11.62
CA ALA A 273 8.38 1.42 -11.80
C ALA A 273 9.31 0.27 -11.40
N ASP A 274 8.79 -0.88 -10.98
CA ASP A 274 9.60 -2.09 -10.76
C ASP A 274 9.98 -2.68 -12.12
N MET A 275 11.27 -2.60 -12.45
CA MET A 275 11.83 -3.02 -13.73
C MET A 275 12.79 -4.21 -13.57
N GLY A 276 12.96 -4.74 -12.35
CA GLY A 276 13.92 -5.79 -12.01
C GLY A 276 15.11 -5.28 -11.18
N ARG A 277 16.22 -6.02 -11.14
CA ARG A 277 17.27 -5.78 -10.13
C ARG A 277 18.70 -5.93 -10.65
N LEU A 278 19.66 -5.18 -10.09
CA LEU A 278 21.09 -5.41 -10.31
C LEU A 278 21.60 -6.64 -9.55
N VAL A 279 22.05 -7.65 -10.32
CA VAL A 279 22.70 -8.86 -9.82
C VAL A 279 24.11 -8.96 -10.42
N GLY A 280 25.14 -8.89 -9.58
CA GLY A 280 26.53 -9.02 -10.03
C GLY A 280 27.00 -7.94 -11.01
N GLY A 281 26.33 -6.77 -11.03
CA GLY A 281 26.63 -5.65 -11.93
C GLY A 281 25.88 -5.69 -13.27
N SER A 282 25.04 -6.70 -13.50
CA SER A 282 24.12 -6.78 -14.63
C SER A 282 22.70 -6.54 -14.14
N PHE A 283 21.88 -5.88 -14.96
CA PHE A 283 20.45 -5.70 -14.67
C PHE A 283 19.68 -6.95 -15.08
N ASP A 284 19.00 -7.59 -14.15
CA ASP A 284 18.20 -8.79 -14.33
C ASP A 284 16.73 -8.39 -14.32
N THR A 285 16.05 -8.64 -15.45
CA THR A 285 14.62 -8.34 -15.62
C THR A 285 13.77 -9.61 -15.71
N THR A 286 14.35 -10.79 -15.46
CA THR A 286 13.60 -12.06 -15.50
C THR A 286 12.67 -12.25 -14.31
N THR A 287 12.89 -11.48 -13.24
CA THR A 287 12.05 -11.41 -12.06
C THR A 287 12.00 -9.97 -11.57
N LEU A 288 10.80 -9.41 -11.49
CA LEU A 288 10.51 -8.20 -10.72
C LEU A 288 10.79 -8.48 -9.23
N ASP A 289 11.31 -7.50 -8.49
CA ASP A 289 11.79 -7.72 -7.12
C ASP A 289 11.00 -6.98 -6.03
N GLY A 290 9.98 -6.21 -6.42
CA GLY A 290 9.06 -5.46 -5.57
C GLY A 290 9.35 -3.95 -5.56
N PRO A 291 10.54 -3.52 -5.09
CA PRO A 291 10.93 -2.11 -5.12
C PRO A 291 11.01 -1.53 -6.53
N ALA A 292 10.56 -0.29 -6.69
CA ALA A 292 10.61 0.42 -7.95
C ALA A 292 11.99 1.03 -8.26
N GLU A 293 12.44 0.87 -9.50
CA GLU A 293 13.58 1.58 -10.07
C GLU A 293 13.26 3.05 -10.31
N ILE A 294 14.29 3.89 -10.19
CA ILE A 294 14.19 5.32 -10.47
C ILE A 294 14.69 5.64 -11.87
N VAL A 295 13.80 6.09 -12.75
CA VAL A 295 14.12 6.52 -14.12
C VAL A 295 14.23 8.04 -14.18
N VAL A 296 15.39 8.55 -14.57
CA VAL A 296 15.68 9.98 -14.59
C VAL A 296 16.07 10.44 -15.99
N GLY A 297 15.30 11.38 -16.53
CA GLY A 297 15.54 12.01 -17.83
C GLY A 297 16.15 13.40 -17.68
N SER A 298 17.21 13.71 -18.44
CA SER A 298 17.80 15.05 -18.43
C SER A 298 16.81 16.06 -19.00
N ASN A 299 16.67 17.23 -18.36
CA ASN A 299 16.02 18.37 -18.98
C ASN A 299 16.97 19.07 -19.99
N ALA A 300 16.59 20.22 -20.54
CA ALA A 300 17.34 20.88 -21.59
C ALA A 300 18.77 21.30 -21.17
N GLY A 301 19.72 21.23 -22.11
CA GLY A 301 21.07 21.79 -21.96
C GLY A 301 22.22 20.78 -22.08
N MET A 302 21.95 19.48 -21.94
CA MET A 302 22.89 18.41 -22.29
C MET A 302 22.30 17.50 -23.36
N LYS A 303 23.11 16.57 -23.91
CA LYS A 303 22.55 15.52 -24.78
C LYS A 303 21.47 14.79 -23.99
N ALA A 304 20.25 14.73 -24.54
CA ALA A 304 19.11 14.08 -23.94
C ALA A 304 19.53 12.67 -23.53
N THR A 305 19.48 12.42 -22.23
CA THR A 305 19.95 11.17 -21.61
C THR A 305 18.90 10.73 -20.61
N VAL A 306 18.52 9.47 -20.67
CA VAL A 306 17.70 8.80 -19.66
C VAL A 306 18.58 7.77 -18.97
N LYS A 307 18.46 7.69 -17.64
CA LYS A 307 19.16 6.71 -16.80
C LYS A 307 18.16 5.98 -15.92
N VAL A 308 18.37 4.69 -15.72
CA VAL A 308 17.63 3.85 -14.78
C VAL A 308 18.55 3.56 -13.60
N PHE A 309 18.07 3.79 -12.39
CA PHE A 309 18.79 3.55 -11.15
C PHE A 309 18.07 2.49 -10.34
N ASP A 310 18.77 1.39 -10.07
CA ASP A 310 18.32 0.39 -9.12
C ASP A 310 18.71 0.85 -7.71
N VAL A 311 17.72 0.83 -6.83
CA VAL A 311 17.81 1.24 -5.44
C VAL A 311 17.52 0.10 -4.45
N SER A 312 17.21 -1.08 -4.98
CA SER A 312 17.07 -2.34 -4.25
C SER A 312 18.40 -2.78 -3.62
N GLY A 313 18.34 -3.47 -2.48
CA GLY A 313 19.53 -4.02 -1.81
C GLY A 313 20.46 -3.00 -1.13
N LEU A 314 20.15 -1.70 -1.15
CA LEU A 314 20.87 -0.69 -0.36
C LEU A 314 20.41 -0.72 1.10
N ILE A 315 21.28 -1.12 2.02
CA ILE A 315 21.00 -1.14 3.46
C ILE A 315 21.11 0.27 4.09
N ALA A 316 20.02 0.67 4.77
CA ALA A 316 19.80 1.96 5.46
C ALA A 316 19.62 3.20 4.53
N PRO A 317 18.92 4.26 5.00
CA PRO A 317 18.91 5.55 4.29
C PRO A 317 20.34 6.01 4.12
N THR A 318 20.77 6.14 2.87
CA THR A 318 22.12 6.57 2.52
C THR A 318 22.06 7.89 1.76
N PRO A 319 21.71 9.01 2.42
CA PRO A 319 21.81 10.32 1.80
C PRO A 319 23.21 10.52 1.21
N ASN A 320 23.28 11.00 -0.03
CA ASN A 320 24.49 11.27 -0.82
C ASN A 320 25.19 10.06 -1.46
N SER A 321 24.72 8.82 -1.27
CA SER A 321 25.20 7.70 -2.09
C SER A 321 24.45 7.67 -3.42
N VAL A 322 25.18 7.73 -4.52
CA VAL A 322 24.60 7.56 -5.86
C VAL A 322 24.31 6.06 -6.07
N PRO A 323 23.05 5.65 -6.28
CA PRO A 323 22.73 4.27 -6.60
C PRO A 323 23.40 3.84 -7.91
N ALA A 324 23.60 2.54 -8.08
CA ALA A 324 24.15 2.03 -9.32
C ALA A 324 23.15 2.26 -10.47
N ALA A 325 23.65 2.75 -11.61
CA ALA A 325 22.82 2.89 -12.79
C ALA A 325 22.68 1.52 -13.46
N ALA A 326 21.46 1.01 -13.53
CA ALA A 326 21.09 -0.20 -14.24
C ALA A 326 21.28 -0.06 -15.76
N GLY A 327 20.97 1.12 -16.30
CA GLY A 327 21.08 1.40 -17.73
C GLY A 327 21.05 2.88 -18.07
N SER A 328 21.42 3.21 -19.31
CA SER A 328 21.25 4.56 -19.86
C SER A 328 21.17 4.57 -21.38
N PHE A 329 20.41 5.51 -21.93
CA PHE A 329 20.25 5.69 -23.38
C PHE A 329 20.03 7.16 -23.75
N THR A 330 20.13 7.46 -25.05
CA THR A 330 19.95 8.83 -25.59
C THR A 330 18.87 8.87 -26.67
N PRO A 331 17.61 9.19 -26.31
CA PRO A 331 16.48 9.17 -27.24
C PRO A 331 16.59 10.28 -28.30
N PHE A 332 15.91 10.09 -29.44
CA PHE A 332 15.79 11.05 -30.55
C PHE A 332 17.13 11.49 -31.20
N SER A 333 18.23 10.75 -30.97
CA SER A 333 19.58 11.16 -31.37
C SER A 333 19.92 10.75 -32.82
N THR A 334 19.44 11.50 -33.81
CA THR A 334 19.81 11.29 -35.23
C THR A 334 21.09 11.99 -35.69
N THR A 335 21.68 12.86 -34.87
CA THR A 335 22.83 13.70 -35.27
C THR A 335 24.03 13.56 -34.34
N PRO A 336 25.26 13.80 -34.82
CA PRO A 336 26.47 13.77 -33.99
C PRO A 336 26.46 14.75 -32.81
N ALA A 337 25.70 15.86 -32.90
CA ALA A 337 25.57 16.85 -31.83
C ALA A 337 24.58 16.45 -30.73
N GLY A 338 23.71 15.46 -31.00
CA GLY A 338 22.65 14.96 -30.13
C GLY A 338 21.50 15.93 -29.92
N PHE A 339 20.31 15.40 -29.67
CA PHE A 339 19.17 16.20 -29.21
C PHE A 339 19.43 16.72 -27.79
N ARG A 340 19.07 17.98 -27.48
CA ARG A 340 19.37 18.64 -26.19
C ARG A 340 18.17 19.35 -25.55
N GLY A 341 16.98 19.10 -26.07
CA GLY A 341 15.74 19.78 -25.65
C GLY A 341 15.15 19.27 -24.33
N GLY A 342 15.78 18.25 -23.72
CA GLY A 342 15.24 17.51 -22.59
C GLY A 342 14.19 16.49 -23.02
N VAL A 343 13.63 15.77 -22.05
CA VAL A 343 12.57 14.76 -22.27
C VAL A 343 11.46 14.89 -21.22
N SER A 344 10.31 14.27 -21.49
CA SER A 344 9.33 13.82 -20.49
C SER A 344 9.32 12.30 -20.45
N LEU A 345 8.83 11.72 -19.35
CA LEU A 345 8.79 10.27 -19.13
C LEU A 345 7.40 9.85 -18.67
N SER A 346 6.99 8.67 -19.11
CA SER A 346 5.97 7.82 -18.48
C SER A 346 6.50 6.40 -18.49
N LEU A 347 6.09 5.59 -17.52
CA LEU A 347 6.44 4.17 -17.43
C LEU A 347 5.16 3.36 -17.43
N ALA A 348 5.14 2.29 -18.21
CA ALA A 348 4.06 1.33 -18.25
C ALA A 348 4.51 0.04 -18.92
N GLN A 349 3.87 -1.08 -18.60
CA GLN A 349 4.00 -2.27 -19.45
C GLN A 349 3.37 -1.96 -20.83
N ILE A 350 4.15 -1.98 -21.91
CA ILE A 350 3.65 -1.73 -23.29
C ILE A 350 3.62 -3.04 -24.08
N ASN A 351 4.55 -3.93 -23.77
CA ASN A 351 4.63 -5.24 -24.39
C ASN A 351 4.33 -6.36 -23.37
N ALA A 352 4.00 -7.55 -23.84
CA ALA A 352 3.54 -8.65 -22.98
C ALA A 352 4.67 -9.38 -22.20
N ASP A 353 5.81 -8.73 -21.93
CA ASP A 353 6.93 -9.32 -21.19
C ASP A 353 6.89 -9.08 -19.66
N HIS A 354 5.87 -8.39 -19.17
CA HIS A 354 5.66 -8.01 -17.77
C HIS A 354 6.76 -7.13 -17.17
N ILE A 355 7.54 -6.45 -18.03
CA ILE A 355 8.55 -5.48 -17.60
C ILE A 355 8.05 -4.09 -18.03
N PRO A 356 8.10 -3.07 -17.15
CA PRO A 356 7.79 -1.71 -17.55
C PRO A 356 8.69 -1.21 -18.66
N ASP A 357 8.06 -0.56 -19.61
CA ASP A 357 8.69 0.12 -20.72
C ASP A 357 8.73 1.63 -20.47
N ILE A 358 9.72 2.28 -21.09
CA ILE A 358 9.98 3.70 -20.90
C ILE A 358 9.41 4.47 -22.09
N VAL A 359 8.27 5.14 -21.89
CA VAL A 359 7.69 6.06 -22.86
C VAL A 359 8.34 7.43 -22.71
N VAL A 360 8.98 7.90 -23.78
CA VAL A 360 9.74 9.14 -23.79
C VAL A 360 9.08 10.16 -24.70
N GLY A 361 8.76 11.33 -24.18
CA GLY A 361 8.32 12.49 -24.97
C GLY A 361 9.48 13.45 -25.24
N ALA A 362 9.59 13.96 -26.46
CA ALA A 362 10.66 14.88 -26.82
C ALA A 362 10.39 16.29 -26.26
N GLY A 363 11.41 16.87 -25.62
CA GLY A 363 11.37 18.25 -25.15
C GLY A 363 11.47 19.30 -26.27
N SER A 364 11.84 20.53 -25.91
CA SER A 364 11.81 21.67 -26.84
C SER A 364 12.68 21.43 -28.09
N ASN A 365 12.14 21.69 -29.28
CA ASN A 365 12.76 21.43 -30.59
C ASN A 365 12.99 19.94 -30.92
N GLY A 366 12.35 19.01 -30.21
CA GLY A 366 12.49 17.57 -30.43
C GLY A 366 11.62 16.98 -31.55
N GLY A 367 10.96 17.81 -32.36
CA GLY A 367 10.05 17.33 -33.40
C GLY A 367 8.65 16.94 -32.88
N SER A 368 8.40 17.15 -31.58
CA SER A 368 7.23 16.62 -30.87
C SER A 368 7.10 15.11 -31.03
N LEU A 369 8.24 14.42 -30.98
CA LEU A 369 8.34 12.97 -31.09
C LEU A 369 8.01 12.29 -29.76
N VAL A 370 7.50 11.07 -29.87
CA VAL A 370 7.29 10.12 -28.78
C VAL A 370 7.89 8.78 -29.19
N ASP A 371 8.65 8.16 -28.31
CA ASP A 371 9.34 6.88 -28.53
C ASP A 371 9.21 6.00 -27.29
N VAL A 372 9.27 4.68 -27.44
CA VAL A 372 9.16 3.72 -26.34
C VAL A 372 10.42 2.84 -26.30
N TRP A 373 10.97 2.67 -25.12
CA TRP A 373 12.19 1.90 -24.88
C TRP A 373 11.93 0.74 -23.93
N ALA A 374 12.27 -0.47 -24.36
CA ALA A 374 12.04 -1.69 -23.62
C ALA A 374 13.36 -2.34 -23.20
N TRP A 375 13.32 -3.06 -22.08
CA TRP A 375 14.37 -3.97 -21.67
C TRP A 375 14.22 -5.30 -22.40
N SER A 376 15.32 -5.98 -22.69
CA SER A 376 15.27 -7.40 -23.06
C SER A 376 15.06 -8.26 -21.82
N ASN A 377 14.02 -9.09 -21.78
CA ASN A 377 13.73 -10.03 -20.68
C ASN A 377 14.84 -11.10 -20.50
N THR A 378 15.89 -10.76 -19.77
CA THR A 378 17.10 -11.57 -19.55
C THR A 378 17.81 -11.15 -18.27
N SER A 379 18.68 -12.01 -17.72
CA SER A 379 19.50 -11.69 -16.54
C SER A 379 20.68 -10.75 -16.80
N ALA A 380 20.81 -10.27 -18.03
CA ALA A 380 21.75 -9.23 -18.44
C ALA A 380 21.06 -8.32 -19.47
N ALA A 381 19.98 -7.70 -19.03
CA ALA A 381 19.07 -6.94 -19.86
C ALA A 381 19.75 -5.75 -20.54
N THR A 382 19.27 -5.45 -21.75
CA THR A 382 19.70 -4.30 -22.54
C THR A 382 18.50 -3.46 -22.95
N LEU A 383 18.68 -2.13 -23.02
CA LEU A 383 17.64 -1.19 -23.44
C LEU A 383 17.67 -0.96 -24.95
N SER A 384 16.52 -1.02 -25.59
CA SER A 384 16.37 -0.69 -27.01
C SER A 384 15.03 -0.02 -27.31
N SER A 385 15.01 0.82 -28.36
CA SER A 385 13.77 1.42 -28.85
C SER A 385 12.88 0.34 -29.49
N LEU A 386 11.60 0.30 -29.11
CA LEU A 386 10.58 -0.54 -29.75
C LEU A 386 10.23 -0.03 -31.16
N SER A 387 10.45 1.26 -31.45
CA SER A 387 10.19 1.81 -32.78
C SER A 387 11.18 1.27 -33.81
N ALA A 388 10.68 0.72 -34.94
CA ALA A 388 11.52 0.18 -36.01
C ALA A 388 12.51 1.20 -36.60
N ASN A 389 12.16 2.49 -36.56
CA ASN A 389 13.00 3.60 -37.04
C ASN A 389 14.01 4.12 -36.00
N GLY A 390 13.95 3.63 -34.76
CA GLY A 390 14.79 4.09 -33.63
C GLY A 390 14.55 5.52 -33.17
N LEU A 391 13.42 6.13 -33.54
CA LEU A 391 13.10 7.55 -33.28
C LEU A 391 11.68 7.81 -32.80
N GLY A 392 10.79 6.83 -32.90
CA GLY A 392 9.39 7.00 -32.53
C GLY A 392 8.52 7.62 -33.63
N PHE A 393 7.40 8.20 -33.20
CA PHE A 393 6.40 8.85 -34.06
C PHE A 393 6.18 10.31 -33.64
N ALA A 394 5.67 11.14 -34.55
CA ALA A 394 5.37 12.55 -34.25
C ALA A 394 3.96 12.71 -33.68
N ALA A 395 3.86 13.02 -32.39
CA ALA A 395 2.57 13.25 -31.74
C ALA A 395 1.87 14.52 -32.27
N PHE A 396 2.66 15.55 -32.59
CA PHE A 396 2.18 16.80 -33.16
C PHE A 396 3.03 17.22 -34.36
N THR A 397 2.36 17.69 -35.42
CA THR A 397 3.00 18.11 -36.67
C THR A 397 2.78 19.60 -36.94
N GLY A 398 3.32 20.10 -38.06
CA GLY A 398 3.11 21.49 -38.49
C GLY A 398 3.78 22.54 -37.59
N ALA A 399 3.07 23.63 -37.29
CA ALA A 399 3.57 24.74 -36.46
C ALA A 399 3.94 24.30 -35.03
N SER A 400 3.35 23.20 -34.58
CA SER A 400 3.48 22.67 -33.24
C SER A 400 4.69 21.75 -33.03
N ARG A 401 5.38 21.32 -34.09
CA ARG A 401 6.50 20.34 -34.06
C ARG A 401 7.72 20.72 -33.20
N ARG A 402 7.77 21.95 -32.68
CA ARG A 402 8.88 22.43 -31.84
C ARG A 402 8.51 22.47 -30.36
N ALA A 403 7.23 22.33 -30.04
CA ALA A 403 6.76 22.31 -28.67
C ALA A 403 7.22 21.01 -28.00
N PRO A 404 7.61 21.05 -26.71
CA PRO A 404 7.80 19.84 -25.94
C PRO A 404 6.48 19.07 -25.85
N VAL A 405 6.57 17.75 -25.79
CA VAL A 405 5.43 16.85 -25.54
C VAL A 405 5.54 16.35 -24.10
N GLN A 406 4.41 16.25 -23.40
CA GLN A 406 4.29 15.45 -22.18
C GLN A 406 3.46 14.22 -22.52
N VAL A 407 3.83 13.09 -21.93
CA VAL A 407 3.26 11.78 -22.27
C VAL A 407 2.79 11.08 -21.01
N THR A 408 1.72 10.30 -21.14
CA THR A 408 1.29 9.27 -20.18
C THR A 408 0.71 8.10 -20.96
N THR A 409 0.39 7.02 -20.27
CA THR A 409 -0.14 5.77 -20.84
C THR A 409 -1.49 5.45 -20.25
N LEU A 410 -2.34 4.76 -21.01
CA LEU A 410 -3.69 4.37 -20.60
C LEU A 410 -3.89 2.89 -20.92
N ASP A 411 -4.31 2.14 -19.91
CA ASP A 411 -4.86 0.78 -20.02
C ASP A 411 -6.38 0.93 -20.18
N THR A 412 -6.95 0.31 -21.22
CA THR A 412 -8.35 0.42 -21.61
C THR A 412 -9.19 -0.84 -21.39
N ASP A 413 -8.58 -1.95 -21.02
CA ASP A 413 -9.27 -3.20 -20.74
C ASP A 413 -8.88 -3.85 -19.40
N GLY A 414 -8.03 -3.18 -18.61
CA GLY A 414 -7.70 -3.55 -17.24
C GLY A 414 -6.80 -4.77 -17.13
N ASP A 415 -6.00 -5.05 -18.16
CA ASP A 415 -5.06 -6.18 -18.20
C ASP A 415 -3.64 -5.84 -17.68
N ASP A 416 -3.46 -4.63 -17.13
CA ASP A 416 -2.21 -4.04 -16.66
C ASP A 416 -1.21 -3.70 -17.79
N ILE A 417 -1.64 -3.79 -19.05
CA ILE A 417 -0.86 -3.40 -20.23
C ILE A 417 -1.45 -2.11 -20.79
N ALA A 418 -0.57 -1.16 -21.13
CA ALA A 418 -1.00 0.07 -21.75
C ALA A 418 -1.45 -0.16 -23.19
N ASP A 419 -2.73 0.10 -23.46
CA ASP A 419 -3.34 0.08 -24.79
C ASP A 419 -3.11 1.37 -25.59
N ALA A 420 -2.85 2.48 -24.91
CA ALA A 420 -2.72 3.76 -25.57
C ALA A 420 -1.67 4.67 -24.93
N ILE A 421 -1.08 5.50 -25.78
CA ILE A 421 -0.19 6.60 -25.38
C ILE A 421 -0.96 7.90 -25.53
N LEU A 422 -1.07 8.66 -24.43
CA LEU A 422 -1.61 10.01 -24.42
C LEU A 422 -0.49 11.03 -24.55
N ALA A 423 -0.70 12.04 -25.37
CA ALA A 423 0.26 13.12 -25.60
C ALA A 423 -0.39 14.49 -25.54
N VAL A 424 0.21 15.39 -24.77
CA VAL A 424 -0.17 16.80 -24.67
C VAL A 424 1.02 17.71 -24.99
N GLN A 425 0.75 18.94 -25.41
CA GLN A 425 1.81 19.89 -25.69
C GLN A 425 2.16 20.73 -24.46
N GLY A 426 3.46 20.93 -24.23
CA GLY A 426 3.96 21.93 -23.30
C GLY A 426 4.08 23.32 -23.95
N PRO A 427 4.78 24.28 -23.29
CA PRO A 427 4.85 25.67 -23.74
C PRO A 427 5.29 25.83 -25.20
N GLY A 428 4.55 26.64 -25.96
CA GLY A 428 4.75 26.83 -27.40
C GLY A 428 3.90 25.93 -28.30
N GLY A 429 3.13 24.99 -27.71
CA GLY A 429 2.06 24.27 -28.39
C GLY A 429 0.91 25.18 -28.80
N THR A 430 0.21 24.82 -29.88
CA THR A 430 -0.87 25.64 -30.45
C THR A 430 -2.19 24.90 -30.61
N THR A 431 -2.23 23.60 -30.31
CA THR A 431 -3.43 22.78 -30.58
C THR A 431 -4.43 22.80 -29.42
N GLY A 432 -3.95 22.83 -28.16
CA GLY A 432 -4.83 22.69 -26.99
C GLY A 432 -5.55 21.33 -26.94
N GLN A 433 -4.93 20.30 -27.52
CA GLN A 433 -5.49 18.96 -27.64
C GLN A 433 -4.77 17.98 -26.73
N ILE A 434 -5.53 17.04 -26.16
CA ILE A 434 -5.02 15.78 -25.64
C ILE A 434 -5.20 14.75 -26.76
N ARG A 435 -4.10 14.17 -27.24
CA ARG A 435 -4.12 13.20 -28.34
C ARG A 435 -3.86 11.81 -27.80
N GLN A 436 -4.71 10.88 -28.21
CA GLN A 436 -4.57 9.47 -27.90
C GLN A 436 -4.09 8.70 -29.13
N PHE A 437 -3.11 7.83 -28.92
CA PHE A 437 -2.51 6.96 -29.91
C PHE A 437 -2.66 5.52 -29.41
N ASN A 438 -3.60 4.77 -29.98
CA ASN A 438 -3.79 3.37 -29.59
C ASN A 438 -2.63 2.56 -30.14
N ILE A 439 -2.05 1.70 -29.31
CA ILE A 439 -1.00 0.77 -29.66
C ILE A 439 -1.65 -0.35 -30.47
N THR A 440 -1.17 -0.54 -31.70
CA THR A 440 -1.68 -1.56 -32.63
C THR A 440 -0.69 -2.70 -32.83
N ASN A 441 0.57 -2.48 -32.48
CA ASN A 441 1.62 -3.47 -32.40
C ASN A 441 2.65 -2.99 -31.37
N ASP A 442 3.13 -3.86 -30.50
CA ASP A 442 4.08 -3.55 -29.42
C ASP A 442 5.54 -3.70 -29.88
N SER A 443 5.82 -4.59 -30.84
CA SER A 443 7.17 -4.84 -31.35
C SER A 443 7.22 -5.25 -32.83
N PRO A 444 7.70 -4.38 -33.75
CA PRO A 444 8.04 -2.99 -33.49
C PRO A 444 6.80 -2.16 -33.13
N LEU A 445 6.99 -1.12 -32.32
CA LEU A 445 5.92 -0.22 -31.92
C LEU A 445 5.22 0.39 -33.15
N GLU A 446 3.93 0.13 -33.27
CA GLU A 446 3.03 0.79 -34.21
C GLU A 446 1.83 1.35 -33.44
N VAL A 447 1.43 2.57 -33.79
CA VAL A 447 0.29 3.25 -33.18
C VAL A 447 -0.69 3.73 -34.24
N SER A 448 -1.95 3.85 -33.85
CA SER A 448 -3.02 4.38 -34.68
C SER A 448 -2.82 5.87 -35.04
N ALA A 449 -3.62 6.36 -36.00
CA ALA A 449 -3.75 7.80 -36.19
C ALA A 449 -4.38 8.44 -34.94
N PRO A 450 -3.97 9.66 -34.54
CA PRO A 450 -4.41 10.22 -33.26
C PRO A 450 -5.91 10.48 -33.23
N THR A 451 -6.58 10.02 -32.18
CA THR A 451 -7.87 10.55 -31.74
C THR A 451 -7.64 11.72 -30.77
N VAL A 452 -8.66 12.55 -30.59
CA VAL A 452 -8.60 13.71 -29.69
C VAL A 452 -9.67 13.52 -28.64
N ILE A 453 -9.26 13.55 -27.36
CA ILE A 453 -10.21 13.55 -26.25
C ILE A 453 -11.08 14.81 -26.39
N PRO A 454 -12.42 14.68 -26.40
CA PRO A 454 -13.31 15.83 -26.58
C PRO A 454 -13.04 16.90 -25.52
N GLY A 455 -13.13 18.18 -25.90
CA GLY A 455 -12.90 19.28 -24.97
C GLY A 455 -12.09 20.42 -25.59
N SER A 456 -12.03 21.53 -24.86
CA SER A 456 -11.23 22.70 -25.22
C SER A 456 -10.27 23.02 -24.08
N PHE A 457 -9.08 22.44 -24.15
CA PHE A 457 -8.07 22.59 -23.10
C PHE A 457 -7.20 23.81 -23.41
N LEU A 458 -7.36 24.87 -22.62
CA LEU A 458 -6.62 26.12 -22.81
C LEU A 458 -5.25 26.08 -22.14
N GLY A 459 -4.21 25.88 -22.95
CA GLY A 459 -2.82 26.07 -22.53
C GLY A 459 -1.90 24.90 -22.83
N PRO A 460 -0.65 24.97 -22.37
CA PRO A 460 0.21 23.80 -22.27
C PRO A 460 -0.17 22.94 -21.07
N PHE A 461 0.09 21.63 -21.10
CA PHE A 461 -0.27 20.71 -20.01
C PHE A 461 0.87 19.78 -19.62
N PHE A 462 0.86 19.40 -18.35
CA PHE A 462 1.36 18.12 -17.85
C PHE A 462 0.18 17.17 -17.74
N ILE A 463 0.40 15.88 -17.95
CA ILE A 463 -0.64 14.86 -17.95
C ILE A 463 -0.16 13.67 -17.12
N ALA A 464 -1.07 13.08 -16.35
CA ALA A 464 -0.92 11.81 -15.65
C ALA A 464 -2.24 11.04 -15.77
N THR A 465 -2.19 9.72 -15.66
CA THR A 465 -3.35 8.83 -15.58
C THR A 465 -3.50 8.33 -14.15
N VAL A 466 -4.72 8.36 -13.63
CA VAL A 466 -5.05 7.62 -12.41
C VAL A 466 -4.95 6.13 -12.73
N ASN A 467 -4.30 5.36 -11.85
CA ASN A 467 -4.00 3.95 -12.03
C ASN A 467 -3.17 3.72 -13.30
N ASN A 468 -2.11 4.51 -13.48
CA ASN A 468 -1.13 4.26 -14.53
C ASN A 468 -0.68 2.79 -14.40
N PRO A 469 -0.62 1.99 -15.49
CA PRO A 469 -0.11 0.61 -15.50
C PRO A 469 1.41 0.59 -15.27
N SER A 470 1.89 1.25 -14.21
CA SER A 470 3.07 0.76 -13.54
C SER A 470 2.64 -0.56 -12.93
N PRO A 471 3.36 -1.67 -13.15
CA PRO A 471 3.26 -2.81 -12.28
C PRO A 471 3.86 -2.34 -10.95
N ALA A 472 3.05 -1.65 -10.14
CA ALA A 472 2.78 -2.31 -8.89
C ALA A 472 2.25 -3.67 -9.36
N LEU A 473 3.05 -4.74 -9.17
CA LEU A 473 2.46 -6.07 -9.10
C LEU A 473 1.11 -5.87 -8.43
N PRO A 474 0.00 -6.39 -8.99
CA PRO A 474 -1.30 -6.20 -8.37
C PRO A 474 -1.05 -6.41 -6.89
N LEU A 475 -1.44 -5.42 -6.08
CA LEU A 475 -1.58 -5.65 -4.68
C LEU A 475 -2.56 -6.84 -4.59
N VAL A 476 -2.05 -8.06 -4.63
CA VAL A 476 -2.26 -8.97 -3.54
C VAL A 476 -1.61 -8.27 -2.36
N GLY A 477 -2.20 -7.14 -1.96
CA GLY A 477 -1.73 -6.32 -0.87
C GLY A 477 -1.69 -7.31 0.25
N LYS A 478 -0.47 -7.53 0.77
CA LYS A 478 -0.16 -8.55 1.76
C LYS A 478 -1.41 -8.81 2.59
N PRO A 479 -2.14 -9.91 2.36
CA PRO A 479 -3.47 -10.05 2.91
C PRO A 479 -3.38 -9.85 4.42
N PRO A 480 -4.33 -9.14 5.05
CA PRO A 480 -4.17 -8.68 6.41
C PRO A 480 -3.72 -9.81 7.33
N THR A 481 -2.56 -9.64 7.97
CA THR A 481 -2.03 -10.64 8.89
C THR A 481 -3.05 -10.89 9.98
N LYS A 482 -3.57 -12.11 10.06
CA LYS A 482 -4.42 -12.57 11.16
C LYS A 482 -3.58 -13.17 12.28
N PHE A 483 -2.53 -13.90 11.97
CA PHE A 483 -1.66 -14.49 12.99
C PHE A 483 -0.19 -14.40 12.61
N PHE A 484 0.64 -14.12 13.60
CA PHE A 484 2.06 -14.46 13.62
C PHE A 484 2.25 -15.74 14.41
N VAL A 485 3.00 -16.70 13.88
CA VAL A 485 3.45 -17.88 14.62
C VAL A 485 4.97 -17.92 14.60
N VAL A 486 5.55 -17.98 15.78
CA VAL A 486 7.00 -18.07 15.95
C VAL A 486 7.42 -19.53 15.95
N ASN A 487 8.38 -19.86 15.10
CA ASN A 487 8.87 -21.22 14.85
C ASN A 487 10.33 -21.37 15.32
N ASP A 488 10.59 -22.35 16.20
CA ASP A 488 11.93 -22.71 16.70
C ASP A 488 12.46 -23.94 15.96
N ALA A 489 12.66 -23.82 14.65
CA ALA A 489 13.11 -24.93 13.81
C ALA A 489 14.59 -24.82 13.44
N THR A 490 15.02 -25.55 12.41
CA THR A 490 16.39 -25.45 11.86
C THR A 490 16.74 -24.03 11.41
N ALA A 491 15.74 -23.28 10.96
CA ALA A 491 15.77 -21.83 10.85
C ALA A 491 14.71 -21.24 11.79
N ASN A 492 15.12 -20.33 12.66
CA ASN A 492 14.19 -19.64 13.54
C ASN A 492 13.50 -18.52 12.76
N GLN A 493 12.17 -18.59 12.68
CA GLN A 493 11.39 -17.73 11.80
C GLN A 493 10.07 -17.32 12.45
N THR A 494 9.47 -16.25 11.95
CA THR A 494 8.04 -15.94 12.15
C THR A 494 7.31 -16.27 10.86
N PHE A 495 6.19 -16.96 10.96
CA PHE A 495 5.24 -17.17 9.87
C PHE A 495 4.04 -16.28 10.06
N GLU A 496 3.52 -15.76 8.96
CA GLU A 496 2.30 -14.97 8.92
C GLU A 496 1.17 -15.73 8.24
N TYR A 497 -0.04 -15.56 8.75
CA TYR A 497 -1.23 -16.26 8.26
C TYR A 497 -2.42 -15.31 8.11
N GLU A 498 -3.27 -15.60 7.14
CA GLU A 498 -4.57 -14.96 6.95
C GLU A 498 -5.66 -15.55 7.85
N SER A 499 -6.85 -14.96 7.82
CA SER A 499 -8.02 -15.43 8.58
C SER A 499 -8.53 -16.82 8.16
N ASN A 500 -8.23 -17.24 6.92
CA ASN A 500 -8.51 -18.59 6.42
C ASN A 500 -7.41 -19.61 6.76
N GLY A 501 -6.31 -19.18 7.39
CA GLY A 501 -5.16 -20.01 7.76
C GLY A 501 -4.14 -20.26 6.64
N SER A 502 -4.29 -19.63 5.47
CA SER A 502 -3.26 -19.61 4.43
C SER A 502 -2.04 -18.84 4.91
N SER A 503 -0.84 -19.31 4.53
CA SER A 503 0.40 -18.58 4.82
C SER A 503 0.54 -17.37 3.92
N VAL A 504 0.84 -16.22 4.52
CA VAL A 504 1.12 -14.97 3.83
C VAL A 504 2.60 -14.93 3.45
N GLU A 505 3.47 -15.01 4.44
CA GLU A 505 4.92 -14.90 4.29
C GLU A 505 5.66 -15.40 5.54
N ASP A 506 6.99 -15.48 5.48
CA ASP A 506 7.84 -15.83 6.60
C ASP A 506 9.13 -15.00 6.66
N TYR A 507 9.60 -14.73 7.88
CA TYR A 507 10.79 -13.93 8.15
C TYR A 507 11.78 -14.66 9.02
N ALA A 508 13.07 -14.59 8.64
CA ALA A 508 14.14 -15.03 9.52
C ALA A 508 14.25 -14.13 10.75
N LEU A 509 14.20 -14.73 11.94
CA LEU A 509 14.48 -14.02 13.17
C LEU A 509 15.95 -13.61 13.21
N ASN A 510 16.22 -12.45 13.82
CA ASN A 510 17.59 -11.99 14.07
C ASN A 510 18.45 -13.12 14.68
N SER A 511 19.70 -13.26 14.25
CA SER A 511 20.59 -14.35 14.68
C SER A 511 20.85 -14.44 16.19
N GLY A 512 20.60 -13.37 16.95
CA GLY A 512 20.61 -13.41 18.42
C GLY A 512 19.36 -14.04 19.05
N ASN A 513 18.25 -14.11 18.33
CA ASN A 513 16.99 -14.73 18.74
C ASN A 513 17.02 -16.22 18.30
N SER A 514 17.88 -16.98 18.98
CA SER A 514 18.33 -18.31 18.57
C SER A 514 17.51 -19.46 19.16
N ALA A 515 16.57 -19.18 20.06
CA ALA A 515 15.66 -20.13 20.68
C ALA A 515 14.36 -19.38 21.08
N PRO A 516 13.57 -18.93 20.09
CA PRO A 516 12.38 -18.15 20.36
C PRO A 516 11.29 -19.01 21.03
N ARG A 517 10.44 -18.41 21.86
CA ARG A 517 9.48 -19.13 22.72
C ARG A 517 8.07 -18.56 22.63
N GLY A 518 7.88 -17.32 23.07
CA GLY A 518 6.57 -16.66 23.03
C GLY A 518 6.55 -15.47 22.08
N ALA A 519 5.36 -15.13 21.57
CA ALA A 519 5.13 -13.97 20.71
C ALA A 519 3.95 -13.13 21.23
N VAL A 520 4.01 -11.81 21.05
CA VAL A 520 2.85 -10.93 21.27
C VAL A 520 2.92 -9.71 20.36
N SER A 521 1.79 -9.27 19.83
CA SER A 521 1.65 -8.09 18.96
C SER A 521 1.29 -6.83 19.77
N THR A 522 1.38 -5.64 19.17
CA THR A 522 0.77 -4.43 19.76
C THR A 522 -0.74 -4.44 19.64
N THR A 523 -1.39 -3.66 20.49
CA THR A 523 -2.81 -3.29 20.37
C THR A 523 -3.14 -2.45 19.13
N VAL A 524 -2.17 -2.06 18.31
CA VAL A 524 -2.36 -1.37 17.01
C VAL A 524 -1.80 -2.18 15.84
N GLY A 525 -1.23 -3.37 16.07
CA GLY A 525 -0.71 -4.26 15.03
C GLY A 525 0.63 -3.86 14.40
N ASP A 526 1.28 -2.77 14.84
CA ASP A 526 2.51 -2.23 14.23
C ASP A 526 3.82 -2.97 14.58
N LYS A 527 3.83 -3.81 15.63
CA LYS A 527 5.04 -4.51 16.11
C LYS A 527 4.73 -5.87 16.70
N VAL A 528 5.75 -6.74 16.67
CA VAL A 528 5.74 -8.06 17.30
C VAL A 528 6.92 -8.19 18.27
N TRP A 529 6.65 -8.56 19.50
CA TRP A 529 7.65 -8.95 20.50
C TRP A 529 7.82 -10.47 20.47
N VAL A 530 9.07 -10.92 20.42
CA VAL A 530 9.42 -12.34 20.54
C VAL A 530 10.36 -12.50 21.73
N VAL A 531 9.97 -13.35 22.69
CA VAL A 531 10.84 -13.70 23.82
C VAL A 531 11.65 -14.94 23.50
N ASP A 532 12.94 -14.88 23.80
CA ASP A 532 13.91 -15.96 23.60
C ASP A 532 14.23 -16.67 24.91
N ALA A 533 14.55 -17.97 24.84
CA ALA A 533 14.91 -18.81 25.97
C ALA A 533 16.07 -18.24 26.82
N ASN A 534 16.92 -17.38 26.24
CA ASN A 534 18.01 -16.70 26.94
C ASN A 534 17.58 -15.44 27.72
N ARG A 535 16.27 -15.26 27.97
CA ARG A 535 15.67 -14.15 28.74
C ARG A 535 15.80 -12.79 28.05
N LYS A 536 15.82 -12.80 26.72
CA LYS A 536 15.92 -11.60 25.91
C LYS A 536 14.63 -11.43 25.12
N VAL A 537 14.15 -10.20 25.04
CA VAL A 537 12.96 -9.84 24.28
C VAL A 537 13.43 -9.05 23.06
N TYR A 538 13.05 -9.53 21.88
CA TYR A 538 13.30 -8.91 20.59
C TYR A 538 12.02 -8.24 20.10
N VAL A 539 12.16 -7.07 19.47
CA VAL A 539 11.03 -6.29 18.96
C VAL A 539 11.23 -6.13 17.46
N TYR A 540 10.24 -6.54 16.68
CA TYR A 540 10.23 -6.48 15.22
C TYR A 540 9.09 -5.56 14.75
N ASN A 541 9.24 -4.97 13.57
CA ASN A 541 8.09 -4.42 12.85
C ASN A 541 7.32 -5.57 12.15
N THR A 542 6.23 -5.23 11.49
CA THR A 542 5.38 -6.16 10.71
C THR A 542 6.06 -6.76 9.48
N ASN A 543 7.24 -6.26 9.10
CA ASN A 543 7.98 -6.72 7.92
C ASN A 543 9.22 -7.54 8.34
N GLY A 544 9.21 -8.13 9.54
CA GLY A 544 10.29 -8.96 10.07
C GLY A 544 11.60 -8.24 10.46
N SER A 545 11.67 -6.90 10.33
CA SER A 545 12.88 -6.14 10.66
C SER A 545 13.01 -5.88 12.16
N LEU A 546 14.22 -6.13 12.70
CA LEU A 546 14.51 -5.92 14.12
C LEU A 546 14.56 -4.42 14.46
N LEU A 547 13.64 -3.96 15.31
CA LEU A 547 13.61 -2.60 15.86
C LEU A 547 14.50 -2.45 17.10
N GLY A 548 14.67 -3.52 17.88
CA GLY A 548 15.47 -3.48 19.10
C GLY A 548 15.39 -4.76 19.93
N SER A 549 16.15 -4.81 21.02
CA SER A 549 16.05 -5.90 21.98
C SER A 549 16.51 -5.50 23.39
N TRP A 550 15.95 -6.15 24.41
CA TRP A 550 16.29 -5.89 25.82
C TRP A 550 16.26 -7.15 26.68
N THR A 551 17.00 -7.14 27.79
CA THR A 551 17.12 -8.30 28.70
C THR A 551 16.14 -8.22 29.88
N ALA A 552 15.36 -9.27 30.07
CA ALA A 552 14.44 -9.47 31.18
C ALA A 552 15.20 -9.98 32.42
N ARG A 553 15.62 -9.05 33.28
CA ARG A 553 16.32 -9.34 34.55
C ARG A 553 15.33 -9.69 35.65
N THR A 554 15.82 -10.24 36.77
CA THR A 554 15.06 -10.92 37.83
C THR A 554 14.72 -12.37 37.51
N LEU A 555 14.52 -12.74 36.25
CA LEU A 555 14.47 -14.15 35.83
C LEU A 555 15.79 -14.85 36.16
N ALA A 556 15.70 -15.99 36.83
CA ALA A 556 16.86 -16.79 37.22
C ALA A 556 17.66 -17.21 35.99
N SER A 557 18.97 -17.42 36.14
CA SER A 557 19.83 -17.84 35.02
C SER A 557 19.46 -19.20 34.43
N ASN A 558 18.69 -19.99 35.18
CA ASN A 558 18.20 -21.30 34.79
C ASN A 558 16.69 -21.31 34.52
N ALA A 559 16.04 -20.14 34.42
CA ALA A 559 14.63 -20.01 34.07
C ALA A 559 14.32 -20.72 32.74
N THR A 560 13.15 -21.34 32.66
CA THR A 560 12.61 -21.89 31.43
C THR A 560 11.54 -20.92 30.93
N VAL A 561 11.96 -19.95 30.12
CA VAL A 561 11.05 -18.94 29.56
C VAL A 561 10.23 -19.57 28.45
N GLU A 562 8.91 -19.42 28.49
CA GLU A 562 8.01 -20.05 27.51
C GLU A 562 7.10 -19.02 26.81
N GLY A 563 6.53 -18.05 27.53
CA GLY A 563 5.53 -17.13 26.97
C GLY A 563 5.70 -15.65 27.33
N ILE A 564 5.05 -14.79 26.54
CA ILE A 564 5.05 -13.33 26.72
C ILE A 564 3.66 -12.74 26.44
N ALA A 565 3.19 -11.84 27.31
CA ALA A 565 1.96 -11.08 27.12
C ALA A 565 2.22 -9.58 27.29
N ASN A 566 1.38 -8.74 26.68
CA ASN A 566 1.37 -7.30 26.93
C ASN A 566 -0.07 -6.76 26.96
N ASN A 567 -0.24 -5.58 27.56
CA ASN A 567 -1.51 -4.83 27.55
C ASN A 567 -1.35 -3.43 26.92
N GLY A 568 -0.37 -3.27 26.02
CA GLY A 568 0.05 -1.98 25.46
C GLY A 568 0.96 -1.13 26.37
N THR A 569 1.08 -1.45 27.66
CA THR A 569 1.96 -0.70 28.59
C THR A 569 2.99 -1.61 29.27
N ASP A 570 2.51 -2.65 29.93
CA ASP A 570 3.31 -3.60 30.71
C ASP A 570 3.56 -4.89 29.92
N ILE A 571 4.62 -5.61 30.27
CA ILE A 571 4.92 -6.95 29.73
C ILE A 571 4.89 -7.98 30.87
N TRP A 572 4.34 -9.16 30.60
CA TRP A 572 4.43 -10.33 31.46
C TRP A 572 5.20 -11.44 30.76
N ILE A 573 6.05 -12.16 31.50
CA ILE A 573 6.80 -13.32 31.00
C ILE A 573 6.57 -14.48 31.96
N VAL A 574 6.26 -15.66 31.41
CA VAL A 574 6.09 -16.89 32.19
C VAL A 574 7.38 -17.72 32.21
N ASP A 575 7.74 -18.21 33.40
CA ASP A 575 8.86 -19.12 33.66
C ASP A 575 8.30 -20.46 34.14
N ALA A 576 8.33 -21.46 33.27
CA ALA A 576 7.84 -22.81 33.54
C ALA A 576 8.68 -23.57 34.56
N ARG A 577 9.94 -23.17 34.79
CA ARG A 577 10.76 -23.86 35.80
C ARG A 577 10.36 -23.51 37.21
N SER A 578 9.98 -22.25 37.42
CA SER A 578 9.64 -21.75 38.75
C SER A 578 8.13 -21.61 38.97
N ASP A 579 7.32 -22.05 38.00
CA ASP A 579 5.87 -21.91 37.96
C ASP A 579 5.44 -20.48 38.31
N LYS A 580 6.05 -19.48 37.64
CA LYS A 580 5.85 -18.06 37.95
C LYS A 580 5.62 -17.21 36.72
N VAL A 581 4.86 -16.13 36.92
CA VAL A 581 4.75 -15.03 35.96
C VAL A 581 5.43 -13.80 36.54
N PHE A 582 6.24 -13.14 35.73
CA PHE A 582 6.98 -11.93 36.08
C PHE A 582 6.43 -10.73 35.28
N LYS A 583 6.06 -9.65 35.97
CA LYS A 583 5.59 -8.41 35.37
C LYS A 583 6.72 -7.39 35.24
N TYR A 584 6.88 -6.80 34.07
CA TYR A 584 7.82 -5.73 33.74
C TYR A 584 7.03 -4.46 33.42
N ALA A 585 7.00 -3.52 34.37
CA ALA A 585 6.19 -2.32 34.25
C ALA A 585 6.70 -1.37 33.14
N ASN A 586 5.81 -0.83 32.31
CA ASN A 586 6.11 0.08 31.19
C ASN A 586 7.08 -0.48 30.13
N ALA A 587 7.25 -1.81 30.07
CA ALA A 587 8.24 -2.44 29.21
C ALA A 587 7.80 -2.58 27.75
N ALA A 588 6.52 -2.36 27.43
CA ALA A 588 6.03 -2.46 26.04
C ALA A 588 6.73 -1.47 25.10
N SER A 589 7.09 -0.26 25.57
CA SER A 589 7.78 0.75 24.75
C SER A 589 9.30 0.53 24.60
N ARG A 590 9.87 -0.52 25.21
CA ARG A 590 11.31 -0.64 25.41
C ARG A 590 11.99 -1.37 24.24
N LEU A 591 13.01 -0.73 23.66
CA LEU A 591 13.79 -1.27 22.53
C LEU A 591 15.25 -1.61 22.86
N VAL A 592 15.77 -1.19 24.02
CA VAL A 592 17.19 -1.38 24.38
C VAL A 592 17.40 -1.63 25.88
N GLY A 593 18.54 -2.22 26.21
CA GLY A 593 19.06 -2.33 27.57
C GLY A 593 18.49 -3.51 28.34
N SER A 594 18.20 -3.31 29.63
CA SER A 594 17.71 -4.38 30.51
C SER A 594 16.77 -3.84 31.58
N GLN A 595 15.82 -4.66 32.04
CA GLN A 595 14.85 -4.27 33.06
C GLN A 595 14.60 -5.38 34.07
N ASN A 596 14.50 -5.04 35.35
CA ASN A 596 14.09 -5.96 36.41
C ASN A 596 12.55 -6.09 36.44
N ALA A 597 12.03 -7.28 36.76
CA ALA A 597 10.62 -7.45 37.05
C ALA A 597 10.17 -6.57 38.22
N ALA A 598 9.04 -5.87 38.05
CA ALA A 598 8.41 -5.04 39.07
C ALA A 598 7.65 -5.87 40.12
N SER A 599 7.11 -7.02 39.70
CA SER A 599 6.43 -7.97 40.57
C SER A 599 6.43 -9.37 39.95
N SER A 600 6.15 -10.39 40.75
CA SER A 600 5.88 -11.74 40.25
C SER A 600 4.88 -12.47 41.15
N PHE A 601 4.25 -13.51 40.62
CA PHE A 601 3.33 -14.36 41.36
C PHE A 601 3.51 -15.83 40.98
N ASN A 602 3.19 -16.74 41.90
CA ASN A 602 3.19 -18.18 41.65
C ASN A 602 1.92 -18.56 40.88
N LEU A 603 2.09 -19.42 39.89
CA LEU A 603 0.98 -20.12 39.24
C LEU A 603 0.33 -21.10 40.21
N ASN A 604 -0.89 -21.52 39.90
CA ASN A 604 -1.58 -22.55 40.68
C ASN A 604 -0.81 -23.88 40.61
N SER A 605 -0.90 -24.71 41.66
CA SER A 605 -0.22 -26.01 41.73
C SER A 605 -0.64 -27.03 40.66
N GLY A 606 -1.75 -26.80 39.94
CA GLY A 606 -2.13 -27.58 38.77
C GLY A 606 -1.56 -27.07 37.44
N ASN A 607 -1.01 -25.86 37.42
CA ASN A 607 -0.41 -25.23 36.24
C ASN A 607 1.11 -25.44 36.27
N THR A 608 1.53 -26.68 36.03
CA THR A 608 2.91 -27.17 36.25
C THR A 608 3.76 -27.25 34.98
N SER A 609 3.18 -26.95 33.82
CA SER A 609 3.84 -26.94 32.52
C SER A 609 3.25 -25.82 31.65
N PRO A 610 3.36 -24.55 32.12
CA PRO A 610 2.85 -23.43 31.35
C PRO A 610 3.68 -23.26 30.07
N LYS A 611 3.02 -23.06 28.94
CA LYS A 611 3.66 -22.92 27.62
C LYS A 611 3.57 -21.52 27.05
N ASP A 612 2.46 -20.82 27.29
CA ASP A 612 2.35 -19.44 26.86
C ASP A 612 1.31 -18.67 27.69
N ILE A 613 1.26 -17.36 27.52
CA ILE A 613 0.42 -16.44 28.28
C ILE A 613 -0.14 -15.31 27.42
N VAL A 614 -1.42 -14.96 27.61
CA VAL A 614 -2.06 -13.79 26.99
C VAL A 614 -2.88 -13.01 28.02
N THR A 615 -3.18 -11.73 27.74
CA THR A 615 -4.02 -10.88 28.60
C THR A 615 -5.08 -10.12 27.81
N ASP A 616 -6.29 -10.02 28.39
CA ASP A 616 -7.39 -9.16 27.92
C ASP A 616 -7.31 -7.75 28.55
N GLY A 617 -6.21 -7.42 29.22
CA GLY A 617 -6.03 -6.20 30.01
C GLY A 617 -6.65 -6.24 31.42
N THR A 618 -7.40 -7.29 31.77
CA THR A 618 -8.05 -7.48 33.09
C THR A 618 -7.62 -8.78 33.78
N ASN A 619 -7.34 -9.82 33.01
CA ASN A 619 -6.99 -11.17 33.41
C ASN A 619 -5.79 -11.66 32.60
N LEU A 620 -5.14 -12.70 33.09
CA LEU A 620 -4.11 -13.46 32.40
C LEU A 620 -4.62 -14.87 32.13
N TYR A 621 -4.32 -15.38 30.95
CA TYR A 621 -4.68 -16.71 30.49
C TYR A 621 -3.39 -17.46 30.19
N VAL A 622 -3.16 -18.57 30.86
CA VAL A 622 -1.94 -19.37 30.70
C VAL A 622 -2.33 -20.73 30.15
N VAL A 623 -1.81 -21.08 28.98
CA VAL A 623 -1.97 -22.42 28.40
C VAL A 623 -0.95 -23.36 29.02
N ASN A 624 -1.39 -24.58 29.34
CA ASN A 624 -0.63 -25.55 30.12
C ASN A 624 -0.73 -26.94 29.45
N ASP A 625 0.43 -27.48 29.10
CA ASP A 625 0.61 -28.74 28.36
C ASP A 625 1.15 -29.80 29.31
N THR A 626 0.32 -30.74 29.73
CA THR A 626 0.76 -31.85 30.58
C THR A 626 0.44 -33.18 29.94
N LEU A 627 1.22 -34.20 30.29
CA LEU A 627 1.05 -35.57 29.77
C LEU A 627 -0.35 -36.19 29.98
N LEU A 628 -1.19 -35.60 30.85
CA LEU A 628 -2.50 -36.15 31.20
C LEU A 628 -3.66 -35.26 30.75
N THR A 629 -3.54 -33.95 30.94
CA THR A 629 -4.62 -33.00 30.67
C THR A 629 -4.09 -31.63 30.29
N ASP A 630 -4.44 -31.19 29.08
CA ASP A 630 -4.15 -29.83 28.63
C ASP A 630 -5.22 -28.88 29.13
N GLN A 631 -4.80 -27.72 29.61
CA GLN A 631 -5.70 -26.77 30.28
C GLN A 631 -5.34 -25.33 29.97
N VAL A 632 -6.33 -24.45 30.06
CA VAL A 632 -6.11 -23.00 30.19
C VAL A 632 -6.48 -22.57 31.60
N PHE A 633 -5.53 -21.91 32.27
CA PHE A 633 -5.73 -21.31 33.59
C PHE A 633 -5.97 -19.82 33.46
N LYS A 634 -7.00 -19.31 34.13
CA LYS A 634 -7.34 -17.89 34.20
C LYS A 634 -6.93 -17.31 35.55
N TYR A 635 -6.21 -16.20 35.53
CA TYR A 635 -5.76 -15.46 36.71
C TYR A 635 -6.19 -14.00 36.61
N THR A 636 -6.31 -13.32 37.74
CA THR A 636 -6.33 -11.85 37.77
C THR A 636 -4.95 -11.31 37.39
N LEU A 637 -4.83 -10.04 36.96
CA LEU A 637 -3.50 -9.42 36.72
C LEU A 637 -2.56 -9.46 37.94
N ALA A 638 -3.12 -9.57 39.16
CA ALA A 638 -2.38 -9.70 40.41
C ALA A 638 -1.96 -11.14 40.74
N GLY A 639 -2.34 -12.12 39.91
CA GLY A 639 -1.94 -13.52 40.04
C GLY A 639 -2.85 -14.40 40.88
N SER A 640 -4.06 -13.94 41.24
CA SER A 640 -5.03 -14.79 41.93
C SER A 640 -5.74 -15.69 40.93
N LEU A 641 -5.82 -17.00 41.18
CA LEU A 641 -6.54 -17.93 40.30
C LEU A 641 -8.04 -17.61 40.28
N VAL A 642 -8.59 -17.47 39.07
CA VAL A 642 -10.03 -17.28 38.81
C VAL A 642 -10.69 -18.63 38.50
N GLY A 643 -10.02 -19.48 37.73
CA GLY A 643 -10.49 -20.82 37.37
C GLY A 643 -9.63 -21.46 36.29
N SER A 644 -10.02 -22.65 35.83
CA SER A 644 -9.33 -23.35 34.74
C SER A 644 -10.28 -24.28 34.01
N TRP A 645 -10.03 -24.52 32.73
CA TRP A 645 -10.82 -25.44 31.91
C TRP A 645 -9.92 -26.32 31.05
N THR A 646 -10.42 -27.50 30.67
CA THR A 646 -9.67 -28.52 29.95
C THR A 646 -9.86 -28.39 28.44
N ILE A 647 -8.76 -28.44 27.70
CA ILE A 647 -8.72 -28.47 26.25
C ILE A 647 -9.01 -29.91 25.80
N THR A 648 -9.94 -30.11 24.86
CA THR A 648 -10.30 -31.45 24.36
C THR A 648 -10.31 -31.47 22.84
N GLY A 649 -9.57 -32.38 22.19
CA GLY A 649 -9.56 -32.49 20.74
C GLY A 649 -8.55 -31.59 20.01
N GLY A 650 -7.62 -30.99 20.75
CA GLY A 650 -6.67 -30.01 20.23
C GLY A 650 -5.23 -30.48 20.13
N GLY A 651 -5.00 -31.64 19.51
CA GLY A 651 -3.66 -32.14 19.17
C GLY A 651 -2.78 -32.69 20.29
N GLY A 652 -2.88 -32.17 21.53
CA GLY A 652 -2.25 -32.74 22.72
C GLY A 652 -0.83 -32.25 23.02
N ALA A 653 -0.41 -31.13 22.43
CA ALA A 653 0.83 -30.42 22.74
C ALA A 653 0.66 -28.90 22.47
N PRO A 654 -0.21 -28.20 23.21
CA PRO A 654 -0.44 -26.77 22.99
C PRO A 654 0.80 -25.96 23.41
N THR A 655 1.32 -25.13 22.52
CA THR A 655 2.55 -24.37 22.75
C THR A 655 2.31 -22.87 22.90
N GLY A 656 1.33 -22.29 22.20
CA GLY A 656 1.05 -20.85 22.24
C GLY A 656 -0.42 -20.51 22.47
N ILE A 657 -0.70 -19.32 22.99
CA ILE A 657 -2.08 -18.81 23.19
C ILE A 657 -2.19 -17.32 22.87
N THR A 658 -3.22 -16.94 22.13
CA THR A 658 -3.58 -15.52 21.89
C THR A 658 -5.08 -15.29 22.04
N LEU A 659 -5.47 -14.02 22.18
CA LEU A 659 -6.86 -13.57 22.04
C LEU A 659 -7.16 -13.32 20.57
N ASP A 660 -8.44 -13.33 20.22
CA ASP A 660 -8.92 -12.79 18.95
C ASP A 660 -9.31 -11.31 19.14
N PRO A 661 -8.58 -10.33 18.58
CA PRO A 661 -8.95 -8.93 18.69
C PRO A 661 -10.27 -8.59 17.98
N ALA A 662 -10.66 -9.34 16.94
CA ALA A 662 -11.93 -9.17 16.24
C ALA A 662 -13.11 -9.81 16.99
N ALA A 663 -12.83 -10.81 17.82
CA ALA A 663 -13.80 -11.46 18.69
C ALA A 663 -13.22 -11.67 20.11
N PRO A 664 -13.11 -10.62 20.95
CA PRO A 664 -12.35 -10.66 22.22
C PRO A 664 -12.85 -11.64 23.28
N SER A 665 -13.95 -12.36 23.03
CA SER A 665 -14.41 -13.47 23.86
C SER A 665 -13.73 -14.80 23.52
N HIS A 666 -13.05 -14.90 22.39
CA HIS A 666 -12.43 -16.11 21.85
C HIS A 666 -10.95 -16.21 22.22
N LEU A 667 -10.45 -17.44 22.33
CA LEU A 667 -9.02 -17.74 22.46
C LEU A 667 -8.58 -18.59 21.27
N TRP A 668 -7.36 -18.36 20.82
CA TRP A 668 -6.69 -19.16 19.81
C TRP A 668 -5.47 -19.83 20.42
N ILE A 669 -5.28 -21.11 20.13
CA ILE A 669 -4.18 -21.92 20.66
C ILE A 669 -3.44 -22.56 19.49
N VAL A 670 -2.11 -22.46 19.48
CA VAL A 670 -1.27 -23.21 18.52
C VAL A 670 -0.79 -24.50 19.17
N ASP A 671 -0.83 -25.59 18.41
CA ASP A 671 -0.47 -26.94 18.84
C ASP A 671 0.66 -27.49 17.98
N ASN A 672 1.71 -27.97 18.63
CA ASN A 672 2.94 -28.44 18.00
C ASN A 672 2.91 -29.93 17.61
N ASN A 673 1.94 -30.71 18.09
CA ASN A 673 1.81 -32.11 17.68
C ASN A 673 1.03 -32.24 16.37
N THR A 674 0.10 -31.32 16.14
CA THR A 674 -0.75 -31.28 14.95
C THR A 674 -0.32 -30.25 13.92
N ASP A 675 0.61 -29.35 14.26
CA ASP A 675 0.97 -28.18 13.46
C ASP A 675 -0.29 -27.40 13.06
N ARG A 676 -1.14 -27.06 14.04
CA ARG A 676 -2.41 -26.34 13.81
C ARG A 676 -2.59 -25.20 14.79
N VAL A 677 -3.40 -24.24 14.35
CA VAL A 677 -3.98 -23.22 15.23
C VAL A 677 -5.47 -23.47 15.34
N GLU A 678 -6.00 -23.34 16.55
CA GLU A 678 -7.32 -23.78 16.93
C GLU A 678 -8.07 -22.72 17.72
N GLN A 679 -9.32 -22.45 17.31
CA GLN A 679 -10.19 -21.48 17.96
C GLN A 679 -11.02 -22.13 19.06
N TYR A 680 -11.20 -21.43 20.17
CA TYR A 680 -12.06 -21.79 21.28
C TYR A 680 -13.05 -20.65 21.57
N ASP A 681 -14.27 -20.79 21.06
CA ASP A 681 -15.31 -19.76 21.16
C ASP A 681 -15.69 -19.45 22.61
N ASN A 682 -15.83 -18.17 22.92
CA ASN A 682 -16.25 -17.66 24.23
C ASN A 682 -15.39 -18.13 25.42
N ALA A 683 -14.19 -18.65 25.15
CA ALA A 683 -13.31 -19.27 26.13
C ALA A 683 -12.72 -18.30 27.16
N VAL A 684 -12.67 -17.00 26.85
CA VAL A 684 -12.21 -15.94 27.77
C VAL A 684 -13.05 -15.87 29.05
N SER A 685 -14.34 -16.21 28.96
CA SER A 685 -15.27 -16.22 30.10
C SER A 685 -15.26 -17.53 30.91
N ARG A 686 -14.63 -18.60 30.40
CA ARG A 686 -14.69 -19.94 30.99
C ARG A 686 -13.76 -20.08 32.18
N ILE A 687 -14.26 -20.75 33.22
CA ILE A 687 -13.56 -20.96 34.50
C ILE A 687 -13.59 -22.43 34.98
N SER A 688 -14.27 -23.32 34.25
CA SER A 688 -14.43 -24.74 34.58
C SER A 688 -14.93 -25.54 33.36
N GLY A 689 -14.82 -26.87 33.41
CA GLY A 689 -15.33 -27.79 32.38
C GLY A 689 -14.32 -28.03 31.25
N SER A 690 -14.78 -28.63 30.16
CA SER A 690 -13.96 -28.90 28.96
C SER A 690 -14.48 -28.14 27.73
N GLN A 691 -13.64 -27.96 26.71
CA GLN A 691 -14.02 -27.39 25.42
C GLN A 691 -13.16 -27.97 24.30
N SER A 692 -13.80 -28.26 23.17
CA SER A 692 -13.14 -28.57 21.91
C SER A 692 -13.04 -27.36 21.00
N ALA A 693 -12.04 -27.40 20.13
CA ALA A 693 -11.86 -26.39 19.10
C ALA A 693 -13.15 -26.27 18.24
N SER A 694 -13.57 -25.04 17.97
CA SER A 694 -14.72 -24.73 17.09
C SER A 694 -14.30 -24.72 15.62
N THR A 695 -13.07 -24.26 15.35
CA THR A 695 -12.43 -24.30 14.04
C THR A 695 -10.93 -24.50 14.21
N SER A 696 -10.27 -24.98 13.16
CA SER A 696 -8.81 -25.08 13.13
C SER A 696 -8.29 -24.95 11.71
N PHE A 697 -7.06 -24.46 11.58
CA PHE A 697 -6.33 -24.42 10.30
C PHE A 697 -4.93 -25.01 10.46
N ALA A 698 -4.39 -25.54 9.36
CA ALA A 698 -3.05 -26.12 9.34
C ALA A 698 -2.00 -25.01 9.21
N LEU A 699 -0.87 -25.18 9.89
CA LEU A 699 0.30 -24.35 9.67
C LEU A 699 1.00 -24.72 8.35
N ALA A 700 1.78 -23.78 7.84
CA ALA A 700 2.59 -23.96 6.64
C ALA A 700 3.63 -25.07 6.84
N ALA A 701 4.00 -25.76 5.76
CA ALA A 701 4.93 -26.90 5.81
C ALA A 701 6.32 -26.59 6.41
N GLY A 702 6.74 -25.32 6.45
CA GLY A 702 7.99 -24.87 7.09
C GLY A 702 7.87 -24.62 8.60
N ASN A 703 6.65 -24.44 9.11
CA ASN A 703 6.37 -24.16 10.52
C ASN A 703 6.20 -25.47 11.30
N THR A 704 7.32 -26.14 11.54
CA THR A 704 7.41 -27.52 12.04
C THR A 704 7.71 -27.62 13.53
N ASN A 705 7.93 -26.49 14.21
CA ASN A 705 8.08 -26.41 15.65
C ASN A 705 7.51 -25.09 16.21
N PRO A 706 6.21 -24.80 16.01
CA PRO A 706 5.56 -23.60 16.53
C PRO A 706 5.66 -23.49 18.05
N GLN A 707 6.15 -22.36 18.55
CA GLN A 707 6.32 -22.10 19.98
C GLN A 707 5.32 -21.08 20.54
N GLY A 708 5.02 -20.01 19.79
CA GLY A 708 4.17 -18.92 20.25
C GLY A 708 3.33 -18.32 19.12
N ILE A 709 2.20 -17.71 19.47
CA ILE A 709 1.26 -17.11 18.53
C ILE A 709 0.89 -15.70 18.97
N ALA A 710 0.75 -14.78 18.01
CA ALA A 710 0.23 -13.45 18.23
C ALA A 710 -0.80 -13.10 17.15
N ASP A 711 -1.95 -12.56 17.55
CA ASP A 711 -2.98 -12.06 16.64
C ASP A 711 -2.94 -10.52 16.69
N PRO A 712 -2.43 -9.83 15.67
CA PRO A 712 -2.52 -8.37 15.61
C PRO A 712 -3.99 -7.98 15.40
N PRO A 713 -4.45 -6.85 15.97
CA PRO A 713 -5.77 -6.36 15.63
C PRO A 713 -5.89 -6.14 14.12
N PRO A 714 -7.08 -6.34 13.53
CA PRO A 714 -7.31 -6.02 12.13
C PRO A 714 -6.78 -4.61 11.86
N PRO A 715 -6.12 -4.36 10.71
CA PRO A 715 -5.68 -3.02 10.37
C PRO A 715 -6.87 -2.09 10.56
N SER A 716 -6.67 -1.05 11.39
CA SER A 716 -7.72 -0.09 11.66
C SER A 716 -7.97 0.69 10.39
N ARG A 717 -8.87 0.21 9.52
CA ARG A 717 -9.62 1.11 8.64
C ARG A 717 -10.33 2.05 9.58
N GLY A 718 -9.90 3.31 9.60
CA GLY A 718 -10.37 4.31 10.54
C GLY A 718 -11.89 4.45 10.46
N ILE A 719 -12.63 3.70 11.27
CA ILE A 719 -13.96 4.11 11.68
C ILE A 719 -13.71 5.38 12.47
N VAL A 720 -14.09 6.51 11.88
CA VAL A 720 -14.17 7.82 12.51
C VAL A 720 -14.83 7.72 13.88
N ASN A 721 -14.02 7.58 14.92
CA ASN A 721 -14.44 7.80 16.30
C ASN A 721 -13.25 8.15 17.20
N ALA A 722 -12.39 9.06 16.72
CA ALA A 722 -11.46 9.82 17.56
C ALA A 722 -11.98 11.25 17.86
N ALA A 723 -13.26 11.54 17.61
CA ALA A 723 -13.84 12.86 17.85
C ALA A 723 -14.28 13.14 19.30
N THR A 724 -14.09 12.22 20.27
CA THR A 724 -14.63 12.40 21.64
C THR A 724 -13.58 12.59 22.74
N HIS A 725 -12.29 12.65 22.43
CA HIS A 725 -11.27 13.06 23.43
C HIS A 725 -10.65 14.44 23.18
N ASP A 726 -10.50 14.90 21.94
CA ASP A 726 -9.90 16.21 21.65
C ASP A 726 -10.90 17.38 21.67
N ALA A 727 -12.21 17.13 21.52
CA ALA A 727 -13.23 18.17 21.65
C ALA A 727 -13.34 18.74 23.07
N ALA A 728 -12.93 17.98 24.10
CA ALA A 728 -12.90 18.47 25.48
C ALA A 728 -11.69 19.36 25.79
N MET A 729 -10.58 19.20 25.04
CA MET A 729 -9.37 20.03 25.17
C MET A 729 -9.46 21.31 24.34
N MET A 730 -10.02 21.26 23.12
CA MET A 730 -10.24 22.47 22.30
C MET A 730 -11.33 23.38 22.87
N SER A 731 -12.39 22.82 23.47
CA SER A 731 -13.41 23.63 24.16
C SER A 731 -12.87 24.35 25.40
N LEU A 732 -11.76 23.87 26.01
CA LEU A 732 -11.13 24.53 27.15
C LEU A 732 -10.14 25.63 26.72
N MET A 733 -9.63 25.59 25.48
CA MET A 733 -8.70 26.60 24.94
C MET A 733 -9.43 27.80 24.32
N GLU A 734 -10.61 27.62 23.71
CA GLU A 734 -11.38 28.75 23.16
C GLU A 734 -11.99 29.67 24.24
N GLU A 735 -12.11 29.21 25.49
CA GLU A 735 -12.61 30.03 26.60
C GLU A 735 -11.55 30.99 27.21
N LEU A 736 -10.29 30.94 26.74
CA LEU A 736 -9.18 31.73 27.28
C LEU A 736 -8.72 32.90 26.38
N ASP A 737 -9.16 32.94 25.12
CA ASP A 737 -8.72 33.95 24.15
C ASP A 737 -9.47 35.29 24.23
N TRP A 738 -10.49 35.40 25.07
CA TRP A 738 -11.23 36.65 25.31
C TRP A 738 -10.89 37.33 26.66
N LEU A 739 -9.95 36.79 27.44
CA LEU A 739 -9.60 37.33 28.76
C LEU A 739 -8.36 38.23 28.74
N THR A 740 -8.49 39.37 29.41
CA THR A 740 -7.39 40.34 29.60
C THR A 740 -6.24 39.75 30.44
N PRO A 741 -5.00 40.27 30.32
CA PRO A 741 -3.85 39.76 31.08
C PRO A 741 -4.05 39.70 32.60
N ASP A 742 -4.81 40.64 33.17
CA ASP A 742 -5.13 40.67 34.60
C ASP A 742 -6.14 39.59 35.03
N GLN A 743 -7.05 39.18 34.13
CA GLN A 743 -7.98 38.09 34.39
C GLN A 743 -7.29 36.72 34.37
N ARG A 744 -6.26 36.53 33.53
CA ARG A 744 -5.43 35.31 33.51
C ARG A 744 -4.62 35.12 34.80
N LYS A 745 -4.28 36.20 35.50
CA LYS A 745 -3.47 36.16 36.73
C LYS A 745 -4.26 35.80 37.98
N ARG A 746 -5.60 35.94 37.95
CA ARG A 746 -6.49 35.60 39.08
C ARG A 746 -7.07 34.18 39.02
N ARG A 747 -6.97 33.50 37.88
CA ARG A 747 -7.44 32.13 37.66
C ARG A 747 -6.30 31.07 37.69
N ARG A 748 -5.05 31.48 37.88
CA ARG A 748 -3.90 30.60 38.12
C ARG A 748 -3.73 30.27 39.59
#